data_AF-A0A7Y2D7A2-F1
#
_entry.id   AF-A0A7Y2D7A2-F1
#
_cell.length_a   1.000
_cell.length_b   1.000
_cell.length_c   1.000
_cell.angle_alpha   90.00
_cell.angle_beta   90.00
_cell.angle_gamma   90.00
#
_symmetry.space_group_name_H-M   'P 1'
#
loop_
_entity.id
_entity.type
_entity.pdbx_description
1 polymer ?
#
loop_
_entity_poly.entity_id
_entity_poly.type
_entity_poly.pdbx_seq_one_letter_code
_entity_poly.pdbx_strand_id
1 'polypeptide(L)'
;MPDSKRLQLTKCDVLAADGLPVHLRPLTWSDREAFLDLHRRLSPEARYRRFFSHQMPPDGLLERLLQPDQHTHVVLGAETDGELVAAATCSQKSPDRAEVAFAVLDEHQGRGLGTLLFEQFAASAAAIGITWLDAETLPFNRQMIEVFERAGYAVELTSDRDSTFASMRLDHAANPSIDERDALATIRSIDRVLAPKTVAVVGASGTGRSMGDAVLEHLGAAGFAGVVYAIGRDGGVHEVAAAGGEPAHSSVRDLPEPVDLAVLCVPSADLVEAVRECGDAGVGVVAILTELTEPDGEGRHAAEVVFRTARDHGMRVVGPSCTGIFNTDPAVRLHLSPVPGAPTRGSVSFACQSGAAGADVLDLAAELEIGVRSFVSLGDKLDVSGNDLLQYWEADPGTEVGVLYLESFGNPRKFARLARRFCTKKPLVVMYPDADAMSAGGELADALFRAAGIVKVDTLKQLFDEVQRLEQEPRPARPDGPGASNGAPVVPDGIDSARAKALLDRVLAAAPQGRRLDPDEFAELLDCYGLAAASIESTDGHPDGIPVAGAVHDEIFGPAVMLGGDGADRESGPVYALAPLTGEDAQDLLAQTGLGARIDGDRRATRDGQVFADLLVRLSHLIDQQDRVAEIEIERAAITPSGVEIGDGGAVIRPADTTPPYLRRRMRGSRAAIDRSRPTANPPSEHSDDVQPKAEPQ
;
A
#
# COMPACT_ATOMS: atom_id res chain seq x y z
N MET A 1 23.63 29.21 2.97
CA MET A 1 23.44 28.21 4.03
C MET A 1 22.61 27.11 3.41
N PRO A 2 23.13 25.89 3.21
CA PRO A 2 22.34 24.80 2.65
C PRO A 2 21.24 24.43 3.65
N ASP A 3 20.02 24.20 3.17
CA ASP A 3 18.86 23.83 4.00
C ASP A 3 19.19 22.62 4.89
N SER A 4 19.32 22.86 6.19
CA SER A 4 19.55 21.84 7.20
C SER A 4 18.45 20.78 7.15
N LYS A 5 18.81 19.50 7.16
CA LYS A 5 17.89 18.35 7.27
C LYS A 5 16.92 18.58 8.43
N ARG A 6 15.61 18.72 8.14
CA ARG A 6 14.56 18.95 9.16
C ARG A 6 13.69 17.73 9.32
N LEU A 7 13.15 17.50 10.51
CA LEU A 7 12.09 16.53 10.73
C LEU A 7 10.90 16.89 9.84
N GLN A 8 10.54 16.00 8.93
CA GLN A 8 9.39 16.15 8.04
C GLN A 8 8.34 15.11 8.42
N LEU A 9 7.13 15.59 8.71
CA LEU A 9 5.98 14.77 9.01
C LEU A 9 5.01 14.84 7.83
N THR A 10 4.49 13.70 7.42
CA THR A 10 3.51 13.59 6.34
C THR A 10 2.15 13.25 6.93
N LYS A 11 1.08 13.78 6.33
CA LYS A 11 -0.27 13.35 6.67
C LYS A 11 -0.48 11.92 6.16
N CYS A 12 -1.01 11.03 6.99
CA CYS A 12 -1.32 9.67 6.59
C CYS A 12 -2.52 9.13 7.36
N ASP A 13 -3.19 8.16 6.75
CA ASP A 13 -4.21 7.36 7.42
C ASP A 13 -3.64 6.02 7.76
N VAL A 14 -3.95 5.56 8.95
CA VAL A 14 -3.51 4.29 9.49
C VAL A 14 -4.67 3.63 10.22
N LEU A 15 -4.62 2.31 10.35
CA LEU A 15 -5.56 1.59 11.19
C LEU A 15 -5.00 1.52 12.61
N ALA A 16 -5.81 1.92 13.58
CA ALA A 16 -5.54 1.64 14.99
C ALA A 16 -5.63 0.15 15.29
N ALA A 17 -5.17 -0.26 16.47
CA ALA A 17 -5.14 -1.66 16.89
C ALA A 17 -6.54 -2.30 16.95
N ASP A 18 -7.61 -1.51 16.99
CA ASP A 18 -9.02 -1.94 16.92
C ASP A 18 -9.55 -2.08 15.48
N GLY A 19 -8.72 -1.83 14.47
CA GLY A 19 -9.06 -1.88 13.05
C GLY A 19 -9.82 -0.67 12.52
N LEU A 20 -9.94 0.40 13.32
CA LEU A 20 -10.59 1.65 12.90
C LEU A 20 -9.55 2.64 12.34
N PRO A 21 -9.88 3.37 11.27
CA PRO A 21 -9.07 4.47 10.75
C PRO A 21 -8.74 5.55 11.79
N VAL A 22 -7.55 6.11 11.65
CA VAL A 22 -7.05 7.27 12.39
C VAL A 22 -6.26 8.16 11.43
N HIS A 23 -6.51 9.47 11.48
CA HIS A 23 -5.78 10.45 10.67
C HIS A 23 -4.59 10.98 11.45
N LEU A 24 -3.38 10.69 11.00
CA LEU A 24 -2.17 11.30 11.53
C LEU A 24 -1.83 12.53 10.70
N ARG A 25 -1.62 13.66 11.37
CA ARG A 25 -1.20 14.89 10.69
C ARG A 25 -0.28 15.75 11.52
N PRO A 26 0.64 16.50 10.88
CA PRO A 26 1.39 17.53 11.58
C PRO A 26 0.41 18.58 12.14
N LEU A 27 0.64 18.99 13.38
CA LEU A 27 -0.10 20.11 13.99
C LEU A 27 0.66 21.41 13.76
N THR A 28 -0.09 22.48 13.52
CA THR A 28 0.44 23.84 13.35
C THR A 28 -0.22 24.78 14.36
N TRP A 29 0.17 26.05 14.34
CA TRP A 29 -0.45 27.06 15.23
C TRP A 29 -1.95 27.22 15.02
N SER A 30 -2.48 26.90 13.83
CA SER A 30 -3.94 26.91 13.61
C SER A 30 -4.67 25.92 14.50
N ASP A 31 -3.98 24.87 14.97
CA ASP A 31 -4.54 23.81 15.80
C ASP A 31 -4.46 24.11 17.30
N ARG A 32 -4.06 25.34 17.68
CA ARG A 32 -3.85 25.73 19.09
C ARG A 32 -5.05 25.38 19.97
N GLU A 33 -6.26 25.69 19.53
CA GLU A 33 -7.45 25.46 20.34
C GLU A 33 -7.70 23.96 20.57
N ALA A 34 -7.65 23.14 19.51
CA ALA A 34 -7.78 21.70 19.60
C ALA A 34 -6.67 21.07 20.47
N PHE A 35 -5.44 21.54 20.36
CA PHE A 35 -4.32 21.08 21.17
C PHE A 35 -4.49 21.41 22.67
N LEU A 36 -4.99 22.61 22.99
CA LEU A 36 -5.31 22.98 24.37
C LEU A 36 -6.47 22.15 24.91
N ASP A 37 -7.52 21.95 24.11
CA ASP A 37 -8.69 21.15 24.48
C ASP A 37 -8.32 19.69 24.80
N LEU A 38 -7.52 19.06 23.94
CA LEU A 38 -6.96 17.72 24.18
C LEU A 38 -6.37 17.60 25.60
N HIS A 39 -5.50 18.54 25.99
CA HIS A 39 -4.83 18.49 27.29
C HIS A 39 -5.76 18.80 28.47
N ARG A 40 -6.84 19.56 28.25
CA ARG A 40 -7.87 19.83 29.25
C ARG A 40 -8.71 18.57 29.52
N ARG A 41 -9.01 17.79 28.47
CA ARG A 41 -9.76 16.54 28.53
C ARG A 41 -8.99 15.36 29.15
N LEU A 42 -7.66 15.42 29.22
CA LEU A 42 -6.85 14.39 29.89
C LEU A 42 -7.24 14.21 31.36
N SER A 43 -7.21 12.96 31.84
CA SER A 43 -7.30 12.68 33.27
C SER A 43 -6.12 13.28 34.06
N PRO A 44 -6.27 13.51 35.38
CA PRO A 44 -5.15 13.89 36.24
C PRO A 44 -3.96 12.93 36.15
N GLU A 45 -4.21 11.63 36.01
CA GLU A 45 -3.19 10.58 35.86
C GLU A 45 -2.47 10.67 34.52
N ALA A 46 -3.19 10.89 33.42
CA ALA A 46 -2.59 11.08 32.11
C ALA A 46 -1.75 12.37 32.06
N ARG A 47 -2.24 13.47 32.66
CA ARG A 47 -1.46 14.70 32.85
C ARG A 47 -0.21 14.45 33.70
N TYR A 48 -0.35 13.70 34.78
CA TYR A 48 0.79 13.37 35.65
C TYR A 48 1.86 12.60 34.89
N ARG A 49 1.48 11.58 34.12
CA ARG A 49 2.41 10.82 33.26
C ARG A 49 3.09 11.66 32.19
N ARG A 50 2.41 12.70 31.68
CA ARG A 50 2.94 13.58 30.63
C ARG A 50 3.80 14.74 31.15
N PHE A 51 3.41 15.35 32.27
CA PHE A 51 3.99 16.61 32.77
C PHE A 51 4.62 16.49 34.15
N PHE A 52 4.68 15.28 34.72
CA PHE A 52 5.17 15.04 36.09
C PHE A 52 4.37 15.84 37.15
N SER A 53 3.17 16.30 36.79
CA SER A 53 2.27 17.05 37.65
C SER A 53 0.81 16.70 37.38
N HIS A 54 0.01 16.57 38.45
CA HIS A 54 -1.43 16.39 38.36
C HIS A 54 -2.17 17.69 38.03
N GLN A 55 -1.50 18.84 38.22
CA GLN A 55 -2.08 20.15 37.95
C GLN A 55 -2.22 20.37 36.45
N MET A 56 -3.25 21.13 36.05
CA MET A 56 -3.40 21.54 34.67
C MET A 56 -2.19 22.41 34.26
N PRO A 57 -1.44 22.03 33.22
CA PRO A 57 -0.38 22.89 32.71
C PRO A 57 -0.95 24.22 32.25
N PRO A 58 -0.28 25.35 32.50
CA PRO A 58 -0.74 26.65 32.02
C PRO A 58 -0.75 26.66 30.49
N ASP A 59 -1.73 27.35 29.88
CA ASP A 59 -1.86 27.44 28.42
C ASP A 59 -0.55 27.86 27.74
N GLY A 60 0.23 28.78 28.33
CA GLY A 60 1.52 29.21 27.78
C GLY A 60 2.60 28.12 27.72
N LEU A 61 2.53 27.08 28.55
CA LEU A 61 3.41 25.91 28.42
C LEU A 61 2.98 25.04 27.23
N LEU A 62 1.67 24.83 27.07
CA LEU A 62 1.12 24.04 25.96
C LEU A 62 1.34 24.74 24.61
N GLU A 63 1.17 26.05 24.55
CA GLU A 63 1.49 26.86 23.36
C GLU A 63 2.96 26.72 22.96
N ARG A 64 3.86 26.71 23.95
CA ARG A 64 5.29 26.48 23.70
C ARG A 64 5.58 25.07 23.21
N LEU A 65 4.80 24.07 23.61
CA LEU A 65 4.90 22.72 23.04
C LEU A 65 4.39 22.66 21.61
N LEU A 66 3.42 23.50 21.23
CA LEU A 66 2.96 23.58 19.85
C LEU A 66 3.95 24.35 18.95
N GLN A 67 4.67 25.32 19.51
CA GLN A 67 5.68 26.12 18.80
C GLN A 67 6.88 26.52 19.68
N PRO A 68 7.90 25.67 19.84
CA PRO A 68 9.03 26.05 20.68
C PRO A 68 9.96 27.08 20.03
N ASP A 69 10.28 26.96 18.74
CA ASP A 69 11.28 27.80 18.04
C ASP A 69 11.53 27.45 16.55
N GLN A 70 10.70 26.58 15.95
CA GLN A 70 10.66 26.18 14.53
C GLN A 70 12.01 26.05 13.79
N HIS A 71 12.73 24.94 13.98
CA HIS A 71 13.50 24.23 12.93
C HIS A 71 13.67 22.73 13.28
N THR A 72 13.68 22.40 14.57
CA THR A 72 14.05 21.08 15.12
C THR A 72 12.97 20.41 15.98
N HIS A 73 11.80 21.04 16.09
CA HIS A 73 10.65 20.54 16.84
C HIS A 73 9.43 20.35 15.95
N VAL A 74 8.78 19.20 16.07
CA VAL A 74 7.56 18.87 15.34
C VAL A 74 6.52 18.27 16.26
N VAL A 75 5.26 18.53 15.93
CA VAL A 75 4.10 18.01 16.65
C VAL A 75 3.24 17.20 15.69
N LEU A 76 2.89 15.99 16.08
CA LEU A 76 2.02 15.10 15.33
C LEU A 76 0.74 14.85 16.13
N GLY A 77 -0.40 15.04 15.50
CA GLY A 77 -1.72 14.76 16.06
C GLY A 77 -2.31 13.49 15.46
N ALA A 78 -3.12 12.79 16.24
CA ALA A 78 -4.00 11.73 15.77
C ALA A 78 -5.45 12.17 15.94
N GLU A 79 -6.22 12.10 14.86
CA GLU A 79 -7.62 12.51 14.81
C GLU A 79 -8.54 11.32 14.53
N THR A 80 -9.72 11.35 15.14
CA THR A 80 -10.84 10.44 14.88
C THR A 80 -12.11 11.30 14.91
N ASP A 81 -13.00 11.12 13.94
CA ASP A 81 -14.25 11.91 13.83
C ASP A 81 -14.03 13.43 13.83
N GLY A 82 -12.95 13.88 13.20
CA GLY A 82 -12.54 15.29 13.19
C GLY A 82 -12.06 15.84 14.54
N GLU A 83 -12.00 15.03 15.60
CA GLU A 83 -11.50 15.41 16.91
C GLU A 83 -10.05 14.98 17.13
N LEU A 84 -9.25 15.86 17.75
CA LEU A 84 -7.88 15.54 18.15
C LEU A 84 -7.90 14.70 19.44
N VAL A 85 -7.53 13.42 19.31
CA VAL A 85 -7.62 12.44 20.41
C VAL A 85 -6.26 12.03 20.98
N ALA A 86 -5.18 12.31 20.26
CA ALA A 86 -3.83 12.20 20.75
C ALA A 86 -2.90 13.22 20.10
N ALA A 87 -1.83 13.58 20.80
CA ALA A 87 -0.75 14.39 20.26
C ALA A 87 0.60 13.92 20.79
N ALA A 88 1.63 14.07 19.98
CA ALA A 88 2.99 13.77 20.37
C ALA A 88 3.94 14.83 19.83
N THR A 89 5.04 15.02 20.55
CA THR A 89 6.06 16.03 20.25
C THR A 89 7.38 15.32 20.05
N CYS A 90 8.15 15.73 19.03
CA CYS A 90 9.52 15.28 18.81
C CYS A 90 10.44 16.50 18.68
N SER A 91 11.51 16.54 19.48
CA SER A 91 12.47 17.65 19.49
C SER A 91 13.89 17.13 19.36
N GLN A 92 14.65 17.60 18.37
CA GLN A 92 16.07 17.29 18.27
C GLN A 92 16.84 17.89 19.45
N LYS A 93 17.69 17.08 20.09
CA LYS A 93 18.55 17.51 21.23
C LYS A 93 20.01 17.61 20.83
N SER A 94 20.46 16.74 19.94
CA SER A 94 21.79 16.72 19.35
C SER A 94 21.69 16.28 17.88
N PRO A 95 22.78 16.36 17.09
CA PRO A 95 22.77 15.88 15.71
C PRO A 95 22.30 14.43 15.55
N ASP A 96 22.51 13.58 16.56
CA ASP A 96 22.23 12.14 16.57
C ASP A 96 21.09 11.70 17.50
N ARG A 97 20.51 12.59 18.33
CA ARG A 97 19.43 12.26 19.29
C ARG A 97 18.24 13.22 19.22
N ALA A 98 17.03 12.70 19.40
CA ALA A 98 15.81 13.49 19.60
C ALA A 98 14.95 12.94 20.75
N GLU A 99 14.22 13.83 21.41
CA GLU A 99 13.31 13.49 22.50
C GLU A 99 11.86 13.44 22.01
N VAL A 100 11.13 12.39 22.40
CA VAL A 100 9.72 12.18 22.11
C VAL A 100 8.88 12.15 23.39
N ALA A 101 7.67 12.66 23.30
CA ALA A 101 6.69 12.55 24.37
C ALA A 101 5.28 12.47 23.79
N PHE A 102 4.38 11.74 24.46
CA PHE A 102 3.02 11.45 23.98
C PHE A 102 1.93 11.87 24.97
N ALA A 103 0.76 12.24 24.46
CA ALA A 103 -0.47 12.48 25.21
C ALA A 103 -1.63 11.84 24.46
N VAL A 104 -2.39 10.95 25.13
CA VAL A 104 -3.51 10.21 24.54
C VAL A 104 -4.68 10.29 25.51
N LEU A 105 -5.86 10.71 25.03
CA LEU A 105 -7.09 10.72 25.82
C LEU A 105 -7.39 9.33 26.39
N ASP A 106 -7.83 9.27 27.64
CA ASP A 106 -8.02 8.03 28.38
C ASP A 106 -8.95 7.03 27.67
N GLU A 107 -10.03 7.51 27.06
CA GLU A 107 -10.98 6.71 26.28
C GLU A 107 -10.41 6.14 24.97
N HIS A 108 -9.30 6.72 24.48
CA HIS A 108 -8.59 6.29 23.27
C HIS A 108 -7.30 5.49 23.59
N GLN A 109 -6.97 5.28 24.86
CA GLN A 109 -5.83 4.45 25.25
C GLN A 109 -6.08 2.97 24.89
N GLY A 110 -5.00 2.22 24.64
CA GLY A 110 -5.08 0.82 24.20
C GLY A 110 -5.35 0.63 22.70
N ARG A 111 -5.72 1.69 21.97
CA ARG A 111 -5.91 1.67 20.50
C ARG A 111 -4.59 1.72 19.70
N GLY A 112 -3.44 1.77 20.37
CA GLY A 112 -2.12 1.80 19.71
C GLY A 112 -1.68 3.16 19.16
N LEU A 113 -2.40 4.25 19.48
CA LEU A 113 -2.11 5.60 18.96
C LEU A 113 -0.69 6.09 19.28
N GLY A 114 -0.19 5.82 20.50
CA GLY A 114 1.17 6.18 20.88
C GLY A 114 2.23 5.48 20.02
N THR A 115 2.02 4.19 19.72
CA THR A 115 2.89 3.39 18.85
C THR A 115 2.90 3.93 17.42
N LEU A 116 1.72 4.26 16.87
CA LEU A 116 1.59 4.83 15.53
C LEU A 116 2.28 6.20 15.41
N LEU A 117 2.10 7.08 16.41
CA LEU A 117 2.76 8.38 16.46
C LEU A 117 4.29 8.23 16.57
N PHE A 118 4.76 7.29 17.38
CA PHE A 118 6.18 7.00 17.54
C PHE A 118 6.82 6.50 16.24
N GLU A 119 6.15 5.62 15.49
CA GLU A 119 6.67 5.10 14.22
C GLU A 119 6.88 6.19 13.17
N GLN A 120 5.96 7.16 13.11
CA GLN A 120 6.13 8.33 12.24
C GLN A 120 7.35 9.16 12.65
N PHE A 121 7.59 9.33 13.96
CA PHE A 121 8.80 10.01 14.43
C PHE A 121 10.06 9.21 14.18
N ALA A 122 10.06 7.89 14.40
CA ALA A 122 11.21 7.03 14.14
C ALA A 122 11.62 7.08 12.67
N ALA A 123 10.64 6.96 11.75
CA ALA A 123 10.88 7.07 10.31
C ALA A 123 11.42 8.46 9.92
N SER A 124 10.80 9.53 10.43
CA SER A 124 11.22 10.92 10.14
C SER A 124 12.60 11.25 10.70
N ALA A 125 12.90 10.78 11.91
CA ALA A 125 14.17 11.00 12.59
C ALA A 125 15.32 10.24 11.90
N ALA A 126 15.10 8.96 11.56
CA ALA A 126 16.08 8.17 10.82
C ALA A 126 16.42 8.82 9.46
N ALA A 127 15.43 9.37 8.76
CA ALA A 127 15.62 10.02 7.46
C ALA A 127 16.55 11.25 7.49
N ILE A 128 16.75 11.87 8.67
CA ILE A 128 17.67 13.00 8.85
C ILE A 128 18.98 12.63 9.56
N GLY A 129 19.19 11.35 9.87
CA GLY A 129 20.42 10.84 10.49
C GLY A 129 20.41 10.82 12.02
N ILE A 130 19.24 10.99 12.66
CA ILE A 130 19.10 10.71 14.09
C ILE A 130 19.19 9.19 14.28
N THR A 131 19.99 8.76 15.25
CA THR A 131 20.22 7.34 15.55
C THR A 131 19.61 6.91 16.88
N TRP A 132 19.18 7.85 17.72
CA TRP A 132 18.53 7.58 19.00
C TRP A 132 17.28 8.44 19.21
N LEU A 133 16.22 7.81 19.71
CA LEU A 133 15.06 8.49 20.28
C LEU A 133 15.01 8.27 21.79
N ASP A 134 14.80 9.36 22.52
CA ASP A 134 14.75 9.38 23.97
C ASP A 134 13.35 9.75 24.46
N ALA A 135 12.93 9.16 25.57
CA ALA A 135 11.72 9.57 26.25
C ALA A 135 11.95 9.57 27.77
N GLU A 136 11.63 10.68 28.39
CA GLU A 136 11.59 10.78 29.86
C GLU A 136 10.18 10.43 30.33
N THR A 137 10.09 9.54 31.31
CA THR A 137 8.82 9.08 31.85
C THR A 137 8.90 8.78 33.34
N LEU A 138 7.77 8.68 34.03
CA LEU A 138 7.74 8.30 35.44
C LEU A 138 8.13 6.82 35.62
N PRO A 139 8.79 6.43 36.73
CA PRO A 139 9.27 5.06 36.92
C PRO A 139 8.20 3.96 36.85
N PHE A 140 6.95 4.29 37.14
CA PHE A 140 5.80 3.38 37.10
C PHE A 140 4.99 3.46 35.79
N ASN A 141 5.39 4.28 34.83
CA ASN A 141 4.68 4.42 33.56
C ASN A 141 5.07 3.32 32.57
N ARG A 142 4.70 2.07 32.91
CA ARG A 142 4.95 0.90 32.07
C ARG A 142 4.30 1.00 30.69
N GLN A 143 3.17 1.70 30.59
CA GLN A 143 2.47 1.93 29.32
C GLN A 143 3.35 2.68 28.31
N MET A 144 4.17 3.62 28.76
CA MET A 144 5.13 4.30 27.89
C MET A 144 6.17 3.30 27.36
N ILE A 145 6.75 2.46 28.22
CA ILE A 145 7.74 1.46 27.78
C ILE A 145 7.12 0.50 26.74
N GLU A 146 5.88 0.05 26.97
CA GLU A 146 5.15 -0.83 26.04
C GLU A 146 4.93 -0.22 24.65
N VAL A 147 4.81 1.11 24.52
CA VAL A 147 4.66 1.76 23.21
C VAL A 147 5.87 1.50 22.32
N PHE A 148 7.08 1.57 22.89
CA PHE A 148 8.34 1.38 22.17
C PHE A 148 8.62 -0.10 21.90
N GLU A 149 8.36 -0.97 22.89
CA GLU A 149 8.50 -2.42 22.72
C GLU A 149 7.54 -2.94 21.64
N ARG A 150 6.29 -2.45 21.61
CA ARG A 150 5.31 -2.82 20.58
C ARG A 150 5.60 -2.23 19.21
N ALA A 151 6.34 -1.12 19.16
CA ALA A 151 6.91 -0.62 17.92
C ALA A 151 8.12 -1.46 17.46
N GLY A 152 8.55 -2.47 18.23
CA GLY A 152 9.63 -3.39 17.89
C GLY A 152 11.04 -2.87 18.19
N TYR A 153 11.18 -1.84 19.02
CA TYR A 153 12.47 -1.27 19.37
C TYR A 153 12.99 -1.85 20.67
N ALA A 154 14.29 -2.16 20.70
CA ALA A 154 14.99 -2.44 21.95
C ALA A 154 15.05 -1.16 22.79
N VAL A 155 14.61 -1.24 24.04
CA VAL A 155 14.55 -0.09 24.95
C VAL A 155 15.62 -0.22 26.02
N GLU A 156 16.57 0.71 26.03
CA GLU A 156 17.52 0.86 27.12
C GLU A 156 16.92 1.77 28.19
N LEU A 157 16.79 1.24 29.41
CA LEU A 157 16.21 1.97 30.54
C LEU A 157 17.31 2.42 31.50
N THR A 158 17.39 3.73 31.74
CA THR A 158 18.19 4.30 32.82
C THR A 158 17.24 5.00 33.79
N SER A 159 17.22 4.59 35.05
CA SER A 159 16.38 5.20 36.09
C SER A 159 17.21 6.04 37.05
N ASP A 160 16.68 7.20 37.42
CA ASP A 160 17.10 7.92 38.62
C ASP A 160 16.02 7.82 39.72
N ARG A 161 16.02 8.71 40.71
CA ARG A 161 15.03 8.65 41.81
C ARG A 161 13.62 9.07 41.40
N ASP A 162 13.50 9.95 40.40
CA ASP A 162 12.27 10.67 40.09
C ASP A 162 11.77 10.39 38.66
N SER A 163 12.64 9.96 37.74
CA SER A 163 12.30 9.60 36.36
C SER A 163 13.03 8.36 35.83
N THR A 164 12.47 7.80 34.76
CA THR A 164 13.06 6.76 33.92
C THR A 164 13.25 7.31 32.53
N PHE A 165 14.47 7.21 32.03
CA PHE A 165 14.86 7.55 30.67
C PHE A 165 14.85 6.27 29.83
N ALA A 166 13.98 6.23 28.83
CA ALA A 166 13.95 5.21 27.80
C ALA A 166 14.71 5.72 26.58
N SER A 167 15.72 4.97 26.13
CA SER A 167 16.51 5.26 24.93
C SER A 167 16.32 4.14 23.91
N MET A 168 15.96 4.48 22.68
CA MET A 168 15.71 3.53 21.60
C MET A 168 16.66 3.82 20.44
N ARG A 169 17.37 2.79 19.97
CA ARG A 169 18.24 2.91 18.80
C ARG A 169 17.45 2.74 17.51
N LEU A 170 17.61 3.67 16.58
CA LEU A 170 16.95 3.66 15.27
C LEU A 170 17.76 2.84 14.27
N ASP A 171 17.58 1.52 14.32
CA ASP A 171 18.20 0.59 13.39
C ASP A 171 17.44 0.66 12.05
N HIS A 172 18.14 0.83 10.92
CA HIS A 172 17.53 1.03 9.60
C HIS A 172 16.91 -0.26 8.99
N ALA A 173 16.77 -1.33 9.77
CA ALA A 173 16.22 -2.59 9.30
C ALA A 173 14.68 -2.56 9.28
N ALA A 174 14.08 -3.28 8.32
CA ALA A 174 12.65 -3.53 8.31
C ALA A 174 12.23 -4.13 9.66
N ASN A 175 11.29 -3.48 10.35
CA ASN A 175 10.87 -3.88 11.69
C ASN A 175 9.64 -4.80 11.58
N PRO A 176 9.79 -6.13 11.80
CA PRO A 176 8.74 -7.11 11.55
C PRO A 176 7.47 -6.86 12.39
N SER A 177 7.63 -6.23 13.55
CA SER A 177 6.51 -5.90 14.44
C SER A 177 5.53 -4.90 13.81
N ILE A 178 6.00 -4.01 12.92
CA ILE A 178 5.14 -3.03 12.24
C ILE A 178 4.22 -3.74 11.24
N ASP A 179 4.78 -4.64 10.43
CA ASP A 179 4.03 -5.40 9.44
C ASP A 179 3.00 -6.34 10.10
N GLU A 180 3.35 -6.99 11.21
CA GLU A 180 2.42 -7.84 11.97
C GLU A 180 1.26 -7.03 12.57
N ARG A 181 1.53 -5.84 13.13
CA ARG A 181 0.48 -4.97 13.67
C ARG A 181 -0.42 -4.41 12.56
N ASP A 182 0.15 -3.96 11.44
CA ASP A 182 -0.62 -3.51 10.27
C ASP A 182 -1.55 -4.63 9.76
N ALA A 183 -1.05 -5.87 9.73
CA ALA A 183 -1.85 -7.03 9.36
C ALA A 183 -2.99 -7.29 10.36
N LEU A 184 -2.71 -7.30 11.67
CA LEU A 184 -3.74 -7.50 12.69
C LEU A 184 -4.81 -6.40 12.71
N ALA A 185 -4.40 -5.14 12.53
CA ALA A 185 -5.33 -4.01 12.42
C ALA A 185 -6.19 -4.13 11.16
N THR A 186 -5.58 -4.53 10.05
CA THR A 186 -6.29 -4.79 8.79
C THR A 186 -7.30 -5.94 8.94
N ILE A 187 -6.91 -7.05 9.57
CA ILE A 187 -7.79 -8.20 9.83
C ILE A 187 -9.02 -7.75 10.63
N ARG A 188 -8.83 -6.99 11.72
CA ARG A 188 -9.94 -6.46 12.53
C ARG A 188 -10.84 -5.49 11.76
N SER A 189 -10.26 -4.73 10.84
CA SER A 189 -11.00 -3.84 9.94
C SER A 189 -11.89 -4.63 8.98
N ILE A 190 -11.36 -5.70 8.39
CA ILE A 190 -12.09 -6.57 7.46
C ILE A 190 -13.05 -7.53 8.18
N ASP A 191 -12.81 -7.89 9.44
CA ASP A 191 -13.78 -8.60 10.29
C ASP A 191 -15.12 -7.84 10.33
N ARG A 192 -15.10 -6.50 10.38
CA ARG A 192 -16.33 -5.69 10.34
C ARG A 192 -17.06 -5.76 9.00
N VAL A 193 -16.38 -6.15 7.92
CA VAL A 193 -16.96 -6.34 6.59
C VAL A 193 -17.50 -7.76 6.43
N LEU A 194 -16.69 -8.76 6.77
CA LEU A 194 -16.97 -10.17 6.48
C LEU A 194 -17.63 -10.92 7.63
N ALA A 195 -17.47 -10.49 8.87
CA ALA A 195 -18.05 -11.09 10.06
C ALA A 195 -18.63 -10.03 11.04
N PRO A 196 -19.45 -9.07 10.56
CA PRO A 196 -20.06 -8.07 11.42
C PRO A 196 -20.96 -8.71 12.47
N LYS A 197 -21.07 -8.10 13.64
CA LYS A 197 -22.06 -8.48 14.67
C LYS A 197 -23.35 -7.69 14.52
N THR A 198 -23.27 -6.45 14.03
CA THR A 198 -24.41 -5.56 13.85
C THR A 198 -24.37 -4.93 12.47
N VAL A 199 -25.43 -5.11 11.69
CA VAL A 199 -25.58 -4.56 10.33
C VAL A 199 -26.76 -3.61 10.28
N ALA A 200 -26.55 -2.39 9.75
CA ALA A 200 -27.64 -1.47 9.42
C ALA A 200 -27.83 -1.37 7.92
N VAL A 201 -29.04 -1.63 7.40
CA VAL A 201 -29.35 -1.48 5.97
C VAL A 201 -30.09 -0.17 5.76
N VAL A 202 -29.44 0.78 5.10
CA VAL A 202 -29.94 2.14 4.87
C VAL A 202 -30.56 2.26 3.48
N GLY A 203 -31.80 2.73 3.42
CA GLY A 203 -32.58 2.82 2.18
C GLY A 203 -33.65 1.74 2.06
N ALA A 204 -34.06 1.12 3.17
CA ALA A 204 -35.22 0.25 3.22
C ALA A 204 -36.51 1.08 3.10
N SER A 205 -37.42 0.68 2.23
CA SER A 205 -38.66 1.41 1.97
C SER A 205 -39.89 0.76 2.60
N GLY A 206 -39.80 -0.52 2.98
CA GLY A 206 -40.93 -1.32 3.45
C GLY A 206 -41.91 -1.72 2.36
N THR A 207 -41.67 -1.30 1.09
CA THR A 207 -42.55 -1.62 -0.05
C THR A 207 -42.24 -2.96 -0.72
N GLY A 208 -41.11 -3.59 -0.36
CA GLY A 208 -40.61 -4.82 -0.98
C GLY A 208 -40.05 -4.59 -2.39
N ARG A 209 -39.74 -3.35 -2.77
CA ARG A 209 -39.27 -2.98 -4.11
C ARG A 209 -37.95 -2.22 -4.13
N SER A 210 -37.51 -1.70 -2.99
CA SER A 210 -36.23 -1.00 -2.91
C SER A 210 -35.07 -1.99 -2.85
N MET A 211 -33.87 -1.52 -3.23
CA MET A 211 -32.63 -2.29 -3.09
C MET A 211 -32.39 -2.70 -1.63
N GLY A 212 -32.68 -1.80 -0.68
CA GLY A 212 -32.57 -2.10 0.76
C GLY A 212 -33.54 -3.20 1.21
N ASP A 213 -34.77 -3.22 0.69
CA ASP A 213 -35.74 -4.28 1.01
C ASP A 213 -35.23 -5.66 0.53
N ALA A 214 -34.65 -5.73 -0.67
CA ALA A 214 -34.09 -6.96 -1.22
C ALA A 214 -32.88 -7.46 -0.41
N VAL A 215 -31.98 -6.55 -0.02
CA VAL A 215 -30.83 -6.89 0.86
C VAL A 215 -31.32 -7.45 2.20
N LEU A 216 -32.32 -6.82 2.83
CA LEU A 216 -32.90 -7.30 4.08
C LEU A 216 -33.53 -8.69 3.92
N GLU A 217 -34.29 -8.92 2.86
CA GLU A 217 -34.90 -10.22 2.57
C GLU A 217 -33.82 -11.32 2.44
N HIS A 218 -32.78 -11.08 1.66
CA HIS A 218 -31.71 -12.06 1.44
C HIS A 218 -30.85 -12.30 2.69
N LEU A 219 -30.56 -11.26 3.47
CA LEU A 219 -29.84 -11.38 4.74
C LEU A 219 -30.64 -12.21 5.75
N GLY A 220 -31.95 -11.99 5.83
CA GLY A 220 -32.86 -12.78 6.65
C GLY A 220 -32.98 -14.22 6.19
N ALA A 221 -33.08 -14.46 4.87
CA ALA A 221 -33.15 -15.79 4.28
C ALA A 221 -31.86 -16.61 4.49
N ALA A 222 -30.70 -15.95 4.49
CA ALA A 222 -29.42 -16.57 4.85
C ALA A 222 -29.34 -16.93 6.35
N GLY A 223 -30.16 -16.31 7.18
CA GLY A 223 -30.21 -16.54 8.63
C GLY A 223 -29.02 -15.93 9.35
N PHE A 224 -28.61 -14.72 8.99
CA PHE A 224 -27.50 -14.00 9.60
C PHE A 224 -27.47 -14.13 11.13
N ALA A 225 -26.28 -14.40 11.68
CA ALA A 225 -26.10 -14.71 13.09
C ALA A 225 -26.09 -13.46 14.00
N GLY A 226 -25.88 -12.28 13.42
CA GLY A 226 -25.83 -11.01 14.14
C GLY A 226 -27.17 -10.27 14.20
N VAL A 227 -27.10 -9.01 14.63
CA VAL A 227 -28.23 -8.08 14.73
C VAL A 227 -28.36 -7.31 13.42
N VAL A 228 -29.60 -7.11 12.97
CA VAL A 228 -29.92 -6.37 11.75
C VAL A 228 -30.85 -5.21 12.08
N TYR A 229 -30.53 -4.02 11.61
CA TYR A 229 -31.39 -2.84 11.66
C TYR A 229 -31.77 -2.39 10.26
N ALA A 230 -33.05 -2.07 10.05
CA ALA A 230 -33.54 -1.47 8.82
C ALA A 230 -33.71 0.04 9.01
N ILE A 231 -33.13 0.85 8.14
CA ILE A 231 -33.21 2.32 8.19
C ILE A 231 -33.95 2.83 6.95
N GLY A 232 -35.04 3.56 7.17
CA GLY A 232 -35.91 4.09 6.12
C GLY A 232 -36.39 5.51 6.40
N ARG A 233 -36.67 6.28 5.34
CA ARG A 233 -37.00 7.72 5.41
C ARG A 233 -38.22 8.06 6.27
N ASP A 234 -39.22 7.19 6.33
CA ASP A 234 -40.49 7.46 7.02
C ASP A 234 -40.62 6.73 8.37
N GLY A 235 -39.56 6.08 8.88
CA GLY A 235 -39.61 5.29 10.12
C GLY A 235 -40.77 4.29 10.14
N GLY A 236 -41.14 3.78 8.95
CA GLY A 236 -42.37 3.04 8.75
C GLY A 236 -42.47 1.90 9.76
N VAL A 237 -43.65 1.75 10.38
CA VAL A 237 -43.99 0.73 11.39
C VAL A 237 -44.04 -0.69 10.77
N HIS A 238 -43.24 -0.93 9.74
CA HIS A 238 -43.08 -2.21 9.10
C HIS A 238 -42.04 -2.99 9.88
N GLU A 239 -42.50 -3.95 10.68
CA GLU A 239 -41.63 -4.95 11.30
C GLU A 239 -40.85 -5.66 10.20
N VAL A 240 -39.52 -5.68 10.32
CA VAL A 240 -38.66 -6.34 9.36
C VAL A 240 -38.26 -7.70 9.91
N ALA A 241 -38.72 -8.78 9.27
CA ALA A 241 -38.46 -10.14 9.74
C ALA A 241 -36.96 -10.45 9.86
N ALA A 242 -36.13 -9.92 8.96
CA ALA A 242 -34.67 -10.04 9.02
C ALA A 242 -34.05 -9.30 10.22
N ALA A 243 -34.73 -8.28 10.75
CA ALA A 243 -34.38 -7.54 11.97
C ALA A 243 -35.02 -8.17 13.23
N GLY A 244 -35.30 -9.47 13.20
CA GLY A 244 -35.98 -10.14 14.33
C GLY A 244 -37.41 -9.66 14.57
N GLY A 245 -38.03 -8.99 13.60
CA GLY A 245 -39.35 -8.36 13.74
C GLY A 245 -39.31 -6.96 14.36
N GLU A 246 -38.15 -6.34 14.52
CA GLU A 246 -38.06 -4.95 14.98
C GLU A 246 -38.59 -3.96 13.92
N PRO A 247 -39.21 -2.83 14.34
CA PRO A 247 -39.60 -1.75 13.44
C PRO A 247 -38.40 -1.11 12.74
N ALA A 248 -38.59 -0.61 11.52
CA ALA A 248 -37.57 0.20 10.87
C ALA A 248 -37.32 1.51 11.63
N HIS A 249 -36.05 1.89 11.74
CA HIS A 249 -35.63 3.16 12.34
C HIS A 249 -35.57 4.28 11.29
N SER A 250 -35.74 5.52 11.75
CA SER A 250 -35.62 6.72 10.92
C SER A 250 -34.16 7.11 10.64
N SER A 251 -33.26 6.80 11.56
CA SER A 251 -31.86 7.21 11.51
C SER A 251 -30.95 6.15 12.11
N VAL A 252 -29.71 6.08 11.61
CA VAL A 252 -28.64 5.26 12.20
C VAL A 252 -28.27 5.77 13.60
N ARG A 253 -28.47 7.07 13.87
CA ARG A 253 -28.18 7.70 15.17
C ARG A 253 -29.10 7.25 16.30
N ASP A 254 -30.27 6.71 15.95
CA ASP A 254 -31.30 6.29 16.91
C ASP A 254 -31.14 4.83 17.35
N LEU A 255 -30.10 4.15 16.87
CA LEU A 255 -29.89 2.73 17.14
C LEU A 255 -29.40 2.49 18.57
N PRO A 256 -29.87 1.41 19.24
CA PRO A 256 -29.54 1.15 20.63
C PRO A 256 -28.12 0.59 20.83
N GLU A 257 -27.54 0.02 19.78
CA GLU A 257 -26.21 -0.59 19.80
C GLU A 257 -25.34 -0.04 18.65
N PRO A 258 -24.01 0.03 18.84
CA PRO A 258 -23.08 0.41 17.78
C PRO A 258 -23.18 -0.52 16.56
N VAL A 259 -23.07 0.06 15.37
CA VAL A 259 -23.13 -0.67 14.10
C VAL A 259 -21.71 -0.97 13.60
N ASP A 260 -21.44 -2.23 13.27
CA ASP A 260 -20.16 -2.62 12.66
C ASP A 260 -20.10 -2.25 11.18
N LEU A 261 -21.22 -2.49 10.46
CA LEU A 261 -21.33 -2.30 9.02
C LEU A 261 -22.67 -1.66 8.64
N ALA A 262 -22.62 -0.49 8.00
CA ALA A 262 -23.79 0.10 7.36
C ALA A 262 -23.78 -0.18 5.85
N VAL A 263 -24.89 -0.70 5.31
CA VAL A 263 -25.08 -1.01 3.90
C VAL A 263 -25.95 0.08 3.28
N LEU A 264 -25.38 0.88 2.38
CA LEU A 264 -26.04 2.03 1.79
C LEU A 264 -26.67 1.68 0.44
N CYS A 265 -28.00 1.73 0.41
CA CYS A 265 -28.87 1.48 -0.74
C CYS A 265 -29.74 2.71 -1.08
N VAL A 266 -29.27 3.91 -0.73
CA VAL A 266 -29.97 5.19 -0.98
C VAL A 266 -29.62 5.74 -2.36
N PRO A 267 -30.47 6.59 -2.98
CA PRO A 267 -30.14 7.28 -4.23
C PRO A 267 -28.80 8.03 -4.16
N SER A 268 -28.09 8.15 -5.28
CA SER A 268 -26.76 8.76 -5.33
C SER A 268 -26.70 10.19 -4.76
N ALA A 269 -27.78 10.97 -4.95
CA ALA A 269 -27.92 12.32 -4.41
C ALA A 269 -27.93 12.38 -2.87
N ASP A 270 -28.31 11.29 -2.20
CA ASP A 270 -28.46 11.20 -0.75
C ASP A 270 -27.25 10.55 -0.05
N LEU A 271 -26.31 9.98 -0.82
CA LEU A 271 -25.19 9.19 -0.29
C LEU A 271 -24.29 9.98 0.66
N VAL A 272 -23.97 11.24 0.34
CA VAL A 272 -23.08 12.05 1.18
C VAL A 272 -23.70 12.31 2.55
N GLU A 273 -25.02 12.54 2.60
CA GLU A 273 -25.75 12.73 3.86
C GLU A 273 -25.83 11.42 4.64
N ALA A 274 -26.14 10.30 3.99
CA ALA A 274 -26.17 8.99 4.63
C ALA A 274 -24.81 8.58 5.21
N VAL A 275 -23.71 8.85 4.49
CA VAL A 275 -22.35 8.61 4.98
C VAL A 275 -22.04 9.51 6.18
N ARG A 276 -22.37 10.80 6.12
CA ARG A 276 -22.19 11.70 7.27
C ARG A 276 -22.95 11.21 8.49
N GLU A 277 -24.20 10.77 8.30
CA GLU A 277 -25.01 10.23 9.39
C GLU A 277 -24.44 8.96 9.99
N CYS A 278 -23.90 8.05 9.17
CA CYS A 278 -23.16 6.89 9.66
C CYS A 278 -21.93 7.30 10.46
N GLY A 279 -21.20 8.32 9.99
CA GLY A 279 -20.04 8.88 10.68
C GLY A 279 -20.40 9.48 12.04
N ASP A 280 -21.46 10.29 12.10
CA ASP A 280 -21.97 10.87 13.36
C ASP A 280 -22.43 9.80 14.37
N ALA A 281 -22.87 8.64 13.87
CA ALA A 281 -23.26 7.49 14.68
C ALA A 281 -22.08 6.56 15.06
N GLY A 282 -20.85 6.88 14.63
CA GLY A 282 -19.64 6.11 14.93
C GLY A 282 -19.56 4.76 14.20
N VAL A 283 -20.17 4.64 13.02
CA VAL A 283 -20.10 3.42 12.20
C VAL A 283 -18.67 3.22 11.71
N GLY A 284 -18.09 2.04 11.91
CA GLY A 284 -16.70 1.78 11.50
C GLY A 284 -16.52 1.56 9.99
N VAL A 285 -17.53 1.01 9.31
CA VAL A 285 -17.47 0.66 7.89
C VAL A 285 -18.79 0.92 7.17
N VAL A 286 -18.73 1.50 5.97
CA VAL A 286 -19.86 1.63 5.05
C VAL A 286 -19.63 0.81 3.79
N ALA A 287 -20.59 -0.04 3.42
CA ALA A 287 -20.64 -0.73 2.13
C ALA A 287 -21.66 -0.04 1.24
N ILE A 288 -21.21 0.51 0.12
CA ILE A 288 -22.05 1.35 -0.75
C ILE A 288 -22.42 0.54 -2.00
N LEU A 289 -23.66 0.06 -2.05
CA LEU A 289 -24.18 -0.70 -3.20
C LEU A 289 -24.62 0.22 -4.33
N THR A 290 -25.06 1.43 -3.98
CA THR A 290 -25.52 2.43 -4.95
C THR A 290 -24.41 2.76 -5.96
N GLU A 291 -24.75 2.66 -7.24
CA GLU A 291 -23.89 3.11 -8.33
C GLU A 291 -23.84 4.64 -8.37
N LEU A 292 -22.63 5.19 -8.50
CA LEU A 292 -22.44 6.60 -8.82
C LEU A 292 -22.53 6.77 -10.34
N THR A 293 -23.09 7.89 -10.80
CA THR A 293 -23.26 8.22 -12.22
C THR A 293 -21.93 8.14 -12.98
N GLU A 294 -22.02 7.87 -14.29
CA GLU A 294 -20.95 7.60 -15.27
C GLU A 294 -19.56 8.24 -14.98
N PRO A 295 -18.45 7.60 -15.39
CA PRO A 295 -17.06 7.97 -15.04
C PRO A 295 -16.55 9.32 -15.62
N ASP A 296 -17.44 10.25 -15.93
CA ASP A 296 -17.13 11.64 -16.26
C ASP A 296 -16.66 12.45 -15.04
N GLY A 297 -16.45 13.75 -15.23
CA GLY A 297 -15.98 14.65 -14.17
C GLY A 297 -16.95 14.78 -12.99
N GLU A 298 -18.25 14.64 -13.21
CA GLU A 298 -19.27 14.79 -12.16
C GLU A 298 -19.37 13.52 -11.30
N GLY A 299 -19.41 12.33 -11.93
CA GLY A 299 -19.38 11.05 -11.22
C GLY A 299 -18.13 10.88 -10.37
N ARG A 300 -16.96 11.28 -10.91
CA ARG A 300 -15.70 11.27 -10.18
C ARG A 300 -15.70 12.20 -8.97
N HIS A 301 -16.25 13.41 -9.13
CA HIS A 301 -16.32 14.36 -8.03
C HIS A 301 -17.23 13.83 -6.91
N ALA A 302 -18.36 13.23 -7.26
CA ALA A 302 -19.27 12.62 -6.28
C ALA A 302 -18.57 11.50 -5.48
N ALA A 303 -17.85 10.60 -6.16
CA ALA A 303 -17.08 9.53 -5.52
C ALA A 303 -16.03 10.07 -4.55
N GLU A 304 -15.30 11.13 -4.96
CA GLU A 304 -14.31 11.78 -4.11
C GLU A 304 -14.93 12.46 -2.89
N VAL A 305 -16.08 13.10 -3.05
CA VAL A 305 -16.81 13.73 -1.93
C VAL A 305 -17.32 12.68 -0.94
N VAL A 306 -17.89 11.58 -1.43
CA VAL A 306 -18.35 10.45 -0.61
C VAL A 306 -17.18 9.85 0.17
N PHE A 307 -16.08 9.52 -0.52
CA PHE A 307 -14.90 8.95 0.13
C PHE A 307 -14.27 9.89 1.14
N ARG A 308 -14.11 11.18 0.81
CA ARG A 308 -13.57 12.17 1.75
C ARG A 308 -14.47 12.30 2.98
N THR A 309 -15.79 12.31 2.81
CA THR A 309 -16.73 12.38 3.93
C THR A 309 -16.57 11.16 4.84
N ALA A 310 -16.53 9.95 4.27
CA ALA A 310 -16.31 8.74 5.07
C ALA A 310 -14.96 8.76 5.78
N ARG A 311 -13.92 9.19 5.07
CA ARG A 311 -12.57 9.36 5.60
C ARG A 311 -12.57 10.33 6.77
N ASP A 312 -13.13 11.53 6.66
CA ASP A 312 -13.12 12.54 7.72
C ASP A 312 -13.79 12.05 9.04
N HIS A 313 -14.70 11.07 8.94
CA HIS A 313 -15.34 10.38 10.06
C HIS A 313 -14.66 9.05 10.44
N GLY A 314 -13.41 8.84 10.05
CA GLY A 314 -12.67 7.63 10.39
C GLY A 314 -13.34 6.33 9.95
N MET A 315 -14.14 6.34 8.87
CA MET A 315 -14.85 5.15 8.38
C MET A 315 -14.09 4.50 7.23
N ARG A 316 -14.19 3.16 7.13
CA ARG A 316 -13.79 2.43 5.93
C ARG A 316 -14.91 2.41 4.89
N VAL A 317 -14.55 2.27 3.62
CA VAL A 317 -15.50 2.17 2.50
C VAL A 317 -15.29 0.89 1.68
N VAL A 318 -16.35 0.11 1.50
CA VAL A 318 -16.44 -0.93 0.45
C VAL A 318 -17.33 -0.39 -0.68
N GLY A 319 -16.85 -0.49 -1.92
CA GLY A 319 -17.49 0.17 -3.06
C GLY A 319 -16.99 1.60 -3.30
N PRO A 320 -17.83 2.52 -3.80
CA PRO A 320 -19.24 2.35 -4.21
C PRO A 320 -19.42 1.41 -5.40
N SER A 321 -20.67 1.23 -5.83
CA SER A 321 -21.03 0.34 -6.94
C SER A 321 -20.63 -1.13 -6.66
N CYS A 322 -20.62 -1.54 -5.40
CA CYS A 322 -20.41 -2.95 -5.06
C CYS A 322 -21.72 -3.73 -5.17
N THR A 323 -21.65 -4.94 -5.73
CA THR A 323 -22.82 -5.80 -5.98
C THR A 323 -23.17 -6.73 -4.83
N GLY A 324 -22.24 -6.92 -3.88
CA GLY A 324 -22.55 -7.54 -2.61
C GLY A 324 -21.36 -8.08 -1.84
N ILE A 325 -21.65 -8.49 -0.61
CA ILE A 325 -20.70 -9.08 0.35
C ILE A 325 -21.33 -10.36 0.93
N PHE A 326 -20.57 -11.44 0.96
CA PHE A 326 -21.02 -12.75 1.44
C PHE A 326 -19.99 -13.37 2.37
N ASN A 327 -20.48 -14.08 3.39
CA ASN A 327 -19.69 -14.98 4.22
C ASN A 327 -20.54 -16.19 4.60
N THR A 328 -20.15 -17.36 4.13
CA THR A 328 -20.90 -18.60 4.31
C THR A 328 -20.52 -19.36 5.57
N ASP A 329 -19.67 -18.78 6.45
CA ASP A 329 -19.39 -19.34 7.77
C ASP A 329 -20.71 -19.63 8.50
N PRO A 330 -20.93 -20.83 9.03
CA PRO A 330 -22.07 -21.09 9.90
C PRO A 330 -22.12 -20.18 11.12
N ALA A 331 -21.02 -19.60 11.59
CA ALA A 331 -21.03 -18.64 12.68
C ALA A 331 -21.46 -17.23 12.24
N VAL A 332 -21.50 -16.93 10.94
CA VAL A 332 -21.78 -15.60 10.39
C VAL A 332 -23.05 -15.60 9.52
N ARG A 333 -23.04 -16.34 8.41
CA ARG A 333 -24.13 -16.43 7.41
C ARG A 333 -24.55 -15.07 6.85
N LEU A 334 -23.60 -14.35 6.28
CA LEU A 334 -23.78 -13.02 5.71
C LEU A 334 -24.18 -13.09 4.23
N HIS A 335 -25.25 -12.38 3.84
CA HIS A 335 -25.67 -12.19 2.47
C HIS A 335 -26.15 -10.74 2.30
N LEU A 336 -25.27 -9.87 1.78
CA LEU A 336 -25.55 -8.46 1.55
C LEU A 336 -25.54 -8.15 0.06
N SER A 337 -26.56 -8.60 -0.67
CA SER A 337 -26.73 -8.33 -2.09
C SER A 337 -28.21 -8.14 -2.42
N PRO A 338 -28.56 -7.23 -3.35
CA PRO A 338 -29.92 -7.15 -3.86
C PRO A 338 -30.22 -8.25 -4.89
N VAL A 339 -29.19 -8.97 -5.35
CA VAL A 339 -29.32 -10.07 -6.32
C VAL A 339 -29.64 -11.37 -5.56
N PRO A 340 -30.67 -12.15 -5.98
CA PRO A 340 -30.99 -13.42 -5.34
C PRO A 340 -29.95 -14.49 -5.66
N GLY A 341 -29.88 -15.52 -4.81
CA GLY A 341 -28.94 -16.64 -4.98
C GLY A 341 -27.81 -16.58 -3.97
N ALA A 342 -27.99 -17.24 -2.82
CA ALA A 342 -26.92 -17.40 -1.86
C ALA A 342 -25.91 -18.43 -2.41
N PRO A 343 -24.59 -18.13 -2.38
CA PRO A 343 -23.60 -19.10 -2.81
C PRO A 343 -23.58 -20.30 -1.88
N THR A 344 -23.22 -21.46 -2.42
CA THR A 344 -22.99 -22.66 -1.63
C THR A 344 -21.76 -22.46 -0.74
N ARG A 345 -21.76 -23.08 0.44
CA ARG A 345 -20.63 -23.01 1.37
C ARG A 345 -19.46 -23.84 0.84
N GLY A 346 -18.25 -23.28 0.91
CA GLY A 346 -16.99 -24.02 0.73
C GLY A 346 -15.79 -23.25 1.26
N SER A 347 -14.65 -23.41 0.59
CA SER A 347 -13.34 -22.90 1.05
C SER A 347 -12.72 -21.85 0.11
N VAL A 348 -13.39 -21.47 -0.98
CA VAL A 348 -12.86 -20.50 -1.95
C VAL A 348 -13.31 -19.08 -1.60
N SER A 349 -12.37 -18.15 -1.46
CA SER A 349 -12.69 -16.74 -1.20
C SER A 349 -12.42 -15.85 -2.40
N PHE A 350 -13.38 -14.99 -2.74
CA PHE A 350 -13.37 -14.17 -3.95
C PHE A 350 -13.35 -12.68 -3.60
N ALA A 351 -12.56 -11.90 -4.35
CA ALA A 351 -12.71 -10.46 -4.43
C ALA A 351 -12.84 -10.05 -5.89
N CYS A 352 -13.91 -9.36 -6.23
CA CYS A 352 -14.19 -8.93 -7.59
C CYS A 352 -14.32 -7.42 -7.65
N GLN A 353 -13.43 -6.76 -8.41
CA GLN A 353 -13.53 -5.31 -8.59
C GLN A 353 -14.70 -4.91 -9.49
N SER A 354 -14.92 -5.65 -10.58
CA SER A 354 -16.08 -5.43 -11.43
C SER A 354 -17.34 -6.00 -10.79
N GLY A 355 -18.35 -5.16 -10.59
CA GLY A 355 -19.64 -5.55 -10.03
C GLY A 355 -20.37 -6.58 -10.89
N ALA A 356 -20.46 -6.33 -12.20
CA ALA A 356 -21.10 -7.23 -13.17
C ALA A 356 -20.35 -8.56 -13.31
N ALA A 357 -19.03 -8.53 -13.48
CA ALA A 357 -18.25 -9.77 -13.54
C ALA A 357 -18.31 -10.55 -12.21
N GLY A 358 -18.47 -9.87 -11.09
CA GLY A 358 -18.68 -10.49 -9.78
C GLY A 358 -19.98 -11.30 -9.71
N ALA A 359 -21.07 -10.83 -10.32
CA ALA A 359 -22.31 -11.60 -10.42
C ALA A 359 -22.13 -12.86 -11.29
N ASP A 360 -21.48 -12.72 -12.45
CA ASP A 360 -21.17 -13.85 -13.32
C ASP A 360 -20.29 -14.90 -12.61
N VAL A 361 -19.33 -14.47 -11.79
CA VAL A 361 -18.51 -15.35 -10.95
C VAL A 361 -19.37 -16.13 -9.94
N LEU A 362 -20.32 -15.48 -9.28
CA LEU A 362 -21.19 -16.18 -8.32
C LEU A 362 -22.13 -17.17 -9.00
N ASP A 363 -22.72 -16.80 -10.14
CA ASP A 363 -23.60 -17.69 -10.91
C ASP A 363 -22.83 -18.92 -11.41
N LEU A 364 -21.64 -18.72 -12.00
CA LEU A 364 -20.80 -19.82 -12.46
C LEU A 364 -20.28 -20.69 -11.32
N ALA A 365 -19.94 -20.10 -10.17
CA ALA A 365 -19.54 -20.87 -8.99
C ALA A 365 -20.69 -21.78 -8.52
N ALA A 366 -21.93 -21.29 -8.53
CA ALA A 366 -23.11 -22.08 -8.20
C ALA A 366 -23.37 -23.20 -9.22
N GLU A 367 -23.27 -22.90 -10.52
CA GLU A 367 -23.43 -23.89 -11.61
C GLU A 367 -22.38 -25.02 -11.54
N LEU A 368 -21.15 -24.68 -11.14
CA LEU A 368 -20.02 -25.61 -11.04
C LEU A 368 -19.89 -26.25 -9.65
N GLU A 369 -20.84 -26.01 -8.75
CA GLU A 369 -20.86 -26.49 -7.37
C GLU A 369 -19.61 -26.11 -6.55
N ILE A 370 -18.97 -24.99 -6.89
CA ILE A 370 -17.79 -24.47 -6.20
C ILE A 370 -18.24 -23.70 -4.96
N GLY A 371 -17.84 -24.20 -3.80
CA GLY A 371 -18.27 -23.63 -2.54
C GLY A 371 -17.49 -22.35 -2.17
N VAL A 372 -18.23 -21.27 -1.94
CA VAL A 372 -17.71 -19.97 -1.52
C VAL A 372 -17.53 -19.95 -0.02
N ARG A 373 -16.38 -19.49 0.46
CA ARG A 373 -16.09 -19.14 1.86
C ARG A 373 -16.51 -17.69 2.15
N SER A 374 -15.99 -16.76 1.34
CA SER A 374 -16.34 -15.35 1.39
C SER A 374 -16.30 -14.74 -0.01
N PHE A 375 -17.13 -13.73 -0.26
CA PHE A 375 -17.11 -12.98 -1.52
C PHE A 375 -17.24 -11.50 -1.21
N VAL A 376 -16.41 -10.67 -1.84
CA VAL A 376 -16.50 -9.20 -1.74
C VAL A 376 -16.46 -8.60 -3.13
N SER A 377 -17.54 -7.92 -3.51
CA SER A 377 -17.51 -6.99 -4.63
C SER A 377 -16.86 -5.68 -4.15
N LEU A 378 -15.73 -5.27 -4.76
CA LEU A 378 -15.01 -4.05 -4.38
C LEU A 378 -15.55 -2.81 -5.07
N GLY A 379 -16.28 -2.98 -6.18
CA GLY A 379 -16.78 -1.90 -7.03
C GLY A 379 -15.66 -0.93 -7.43
N ASP A 380 -15.92 0.36 -7.28
CA ASP A 380 -14.98 1.44 -7.59
C ASP A 380 -13.68 1.41 -6.78
N LYS A 381 -13.67 0.65 -5.66
CA LYS A 381 -12.50 0.39 -4.82
C LYS A 381 -11.81 1.68 -4.37
N LEU A 382 -12.55 2.53 -3.65
CA LEU A 382 -12.02 3.80 -3.13
C LEU A 382 -11.14 3.62 -1.88
N ASP A 383 -11.35 2.54 -1.12
CA ASP A 383 -10.63 2.26 0.13
C ASP A 383 -10.28 0.77 0.29
N VAL A 384 -11.24 -0.06 0.69
CA VAL A 384 -10.99 -1.50 0.90
C VAL A 384 -10.53 -2.13 -0.41
N SER A 385 -9.44 -2.88 -0.35
CA SER A 385 -8.73 -3.39 -1.51
C SER A 385 -8.45 -4.88 -1.42
N GLY A 386 -7.99 -5.48 -2.53
CA GLY A 386 -7.50 -6.86 -2.53
C GLY A 386 -6.33 -7.11 -1.57
N ASN A 387 -5.54 -6.07 -1.22
CA ASN A 387 -4.48 -6.20 -0.22
C ASN A 387 -5.04 -6.47 1.17
N ASP A 388 -6.16 -5.83 1.51
CA ASP A 388 -6.80 -6.02 2.82
C ASP A 388 -7.39 -7.43 2.92
N LEU A 389 -8.04 -7.89 1.84
CA LEU A 389 -8.64 -9.22 1.76
C LEU A 389 -7.59 -10.34 1.76
N LEU A 390 -6.45 -10.16 1.08
CA LEU A 390 -5.34 -11.12 1.14
C LEU A 390 -4.83 -11.32 2.58
N GLN A 391 -4.67 -10.24 3.34
CA GLN A 391 -4.23 -10.33 4.74
C GLN A 391 -5.27 -11.04 5.62
N TYR A 392 -6.55 -10.73 5.41
CA TYR A 392 -7.65 -11.40 6.10
C TYR A 392 -7.69 -12.90 5.79
N TRP A 393 -7.71 -13.27 4.51
CA TRP A 393 -7.75 -14.66 4.08
C TRP A 393 -6.50 -15.43 4.45
N GLU A 394 -5.33 -14.79 4.56
CA GLU A 394 -4.12 -15.47 5.04
C GLU A 394 -4.33 -16.05 6.43
N ALA A 395 -5.04 -15.31 7.30
CA ALA A 395 -5.33 -15.69 8.68
C ALA A 395 -6.59 -16.56 8.83
N ASP A 396 -7.57 -16.47 7.93
CA ASP A 396 -8.83 -17.24 8.00
C ASP A 396 -8.59 -18.72 7.67
N PRO A 397 -8.70 -19.67 8.63
CA PRO A 397 -8.51 -21.09 8.33
C PRO A 397 -9.57 -21.66 7.38
N GLY A 398 -10.72 -20.98 7.21
CA GLY A 398 -11.76 -21.41 6.29
C GLY A 398 -11.47 -21.11 4.82
N THR A 399 -10.53 -20.20 4.51
CA THR A 399 -10.09 -19.94 3.14
C THR A 399 -8.96 -20.91 2.77
N GLU A 400 -9.18 -21.75 1.77
CA GLU A 400 -8.15 -22.64 1.20
C GLU A 400 -7.61 -22.10 -0.13
N VAL A 401 -8.45 -21.44 -0.93
CA VAL A 401 -8.07 -20.81 -2.21
C VAL A 401 -8.52 -19.34 -2.20
N GLY A 402 -7.61 -18.43 -2.54
CA GLY A 402 -7.95 -17.03 -2.79
C GLY A 402 -8.12 -16.78 -4.29
N VAL A 403 -9.14 -16.02 -4.66
CA VAL A 403 -9.42 -15.61 -6.04
C VAL A 403 -9.57 -14.09 -6.09
N LEU A 404 -8.79 -13.44 -6.94
CA LEU A 404 -8.83 -12.00 -7.14
C LEU A 404 -9.13 -11.68 -8.61
N TYR A 405 -10.27 -11.06 -8.86
CA TYR A 405 -10.57 -10.38 -10.12
C TYR A 405 -10.30 -8.89 -9.92
N LEU A 406 -9.18 -8.41 -10.45
CA LEU A 406 -8.70 -7.04 -10.24
C LEU A 406 -8.49 -6.33 -11.56
N GLU A 407 -8.87 -5.06 -11.63
CA GLU A 407 -8.53 -4.20 -12.76
C GLU A 407 -7.37 -3.26 -12.42
N SER A 408 -6.99 -3.18 -11.15
CA SER A 408 -5.83 -2.43 -10.68
C SER A 408 -5.28 -2.98 -9.36
N PHE A 409 -3.98 -2.81 -9.14
CA PHE A 409 -3.32 -3.08 -7.86
C PHE A 409 -3.15 -1.75 -7.14
N GLY A 410 -3.90 -1.49 -6.07
CA GLY A 410 -3.87 -0.17 -5.40
C GLY A 410 -2.47 0.25 -4.96
N ASN A 411 -1.84 -0.56 -4.08
CA ASN A 411 -0.42 -0.48 -3.75
C ASN A 411 0.26 -1.78 -4.22
N PRO A 412 0.93 -1.79 -5.39
CA PRO A 412 1.48 -3.01 -5.97
C PRO A 412 2.67 -3.60 -5.19
N ARG A 413 3.48 -2.77 -4.53
CA ARG A 413 4.57 -3.26 -3.66
C ARG A 413 4.01 -4.04 -2.46
N LYS A 414 3.01 -3.47 -1.78
CA LYS A 414 2.30 -4.15 -0.69
C LYS A 414 1.61 -5.41 -1.22
N PHE A 415 0.97 -5.35 -2.40
CA PHE A 415 0.37 -6.51 -3.05
C PHE A 415 1.37 -7.63 -3.29
N ALA A 416 2.51 -7.36 -3.93
CA ALA A 416 3.53 -8.37 -4.23
C ALA A 416 4.06 -9.07 -2.98
N ARG A 417 4.37 -8.28 -1.94
CA ARG A 417 4.83 -8.80 -0.64
C ARG A 417 3.76 -9.69 0.02
N LEU A 418 2.51 -9.24 0.04
CA LEU A 418 1.40 -9.99 0.61
C LEU A 418 1.09 -11.25 -0.19
N ALA A 419 1.06 -11.17 -1.51
CA ALA A 419 0.83 -12.30 -2.39
C ALA A 419 1.91 -13.38 -2.24
N ARG A 420 3.20 -13.01 -2.24
CA ARG A 420 4.31 -13.94 -1.97
C ARG A 420 4.10 -14.68 -0.66
N ARG A 421 3.83 -13.94 0.42
CA ARG A 421 3.58 -14.51 1.75
C ARG A 421 2.35 -15.42 1.75
N PHE A 422 1.26 -14.99 1.14
CA PHE A 422 0.01 -15.75 1.02
C PHE A 422 0.25 -17.06 0.26
N CYS A 423 0.91 -17.01 -0.90
CA CYS A 423 1.20 -18.17 -1.75
C CYS A 423 2.11 -19.23 -1.10
N THR A 424 2.90 -18.88 -0.07
CA THR A 424 3.59 -19.90 0.74
C THR A 424 2.62 -20.78 1.54
N LYS A 425 1.42 -20.27 1.84
CA LYS A 425 0.41 -20.90 2.71
C LYS A 425 -0.86 -21.29 1.99
N LYS A 426 -1.25 -20.63 0.89
CA LYS A 426 -2.55 -20.75 0.21
C LYS A 426 -2.43 -20.38 -1.27
N PRO A 427 -2.95 -21.20 -2.22
CA PRO A 427 -2.95 -20.82 -3.63
C PRO A 427 -3.78 -19.56 -3.87
N LEU A 428 -3.29 -18.73 -4.79
CA LEU A 428 -3.92 -17.49 -5.20
C LEU A 428 -4.11 -17.49 -6.71
N VAL A 429 -5.35 -17.42 -7.16
CA VAL A 429 -5.72 -17.26 -8.56
C VAL A 429 -6.04 -15.79 -8.83
N VAL A 430 -5.41 -15.20 -9.84
CA VAL A 430 -5.65 -13.80 -10.22
C VAL A 430 -6.15 -13.74 -11.65
N MET A 431 -7.30 -13.12 -11.85
CA MET A 431 -7.74 -12.65 -13.16
C MET A 431 -7.48 -11.14 -13.24
N TYR A 432 -6.61 -10.76 -14.18
CA TYR A 432 -6.21 -9.37 -14.41
C TYR A 432 -6.51 -9.00 -15.87
N PRO A 433 -7.77 -8.65 -16.20
CA PRO A 433 -8.19 -8.35 -17.56
C PRO A 433 -7.78 -6.92 -17.93
N ASP A 434 -6.50 -6.67 -18.20
CA ASP A 434 -6.04 -5.38 -18.72
C ASP A 434 -5.94 -5.41 -20.26
N ALA A 435 -6.43 -4.34 -20.90
CA ALA A 435 -6.50 -4.16 -22.36
C ALA A 435 -5.13 -3.96 -23.05
N ASP A 436 -4.05 -3.91 -22.26
CA ASP A 436 -2.68 -3.67 -22.69
C ASP A 436 -1.75 -4.75 -22.08
N ALA A 437 -2.15 -6.03 -22.15
CA ALA A 437 -1.29 -7.17 -21.78
C ALA A 437 0.08 -7.17 -22.53
N MET A 438 0.21 -6.39 -23.60
CA MET A 438 1.43 -6.16 -24.38
C MET A 438 2.19 -4.87 -24.00
N SER A 439 1.81 -4.21 -22.90
CA SER A 439 2.54 -3.07 -22.33
C SER A 439 3.56 -3.53 -21.29
N ALA A 440 4.55 -2.68 -21.01
CA ALA A 440 5.54 -2.93 -19.96
C ALA A 440 4.89 -3.16 -18.57
N GLY A 441 3.72 -2.54 -18.30
CA GLY A 441 2.95 -2.76 -17.08
C GLY A 441 2.33 -4.16 -17.01
N GLY A 442 1.89 -4.72 -18.13
CA GLY A 442 1.39 -6.10 -18.21
C GLY A 442 2.49 -7.14 -18.01
N GLU A 443 3.65 -6.95 -18.64
CA GLU A 443 4.83 -7.82 -18.47
C GLU A 443 5.33 -7.81 -17.02
N LEU A 444 5.32 -6.64 -16.37
CA LEU A 444 5.71 -6.48 -14.97
C LEU A 444 4.71 -7.14 -14.01
N ALA A 445 3.41 -7.04 -14.29
CA ALA A 445 2.37 -7.77 -13.55
C ALA A 445 2.57 -9.29 -13.67
N ASP A 446 2.83 -9.78 -14.87
CA ASP A 446 3.04 -11.21 -15.12
C ASP A 446 4.30 -11.75 -14.43
N ALA A 447 5.38 -10.97 -14.46
CA ALA A 447 6.58 -11.31 -13.72
C ALA A 447 6.36 -11.32 -12.20
N LEU A 448 5.62 -10.34 -11.68
CA LEU A 448 5.19 -10.29 -10.28
C LEU A 448 4.39 -11.54 -9.91
N PHE A 449 3.39 -11.91 -10.72
CA PHE A 449 2.56 -13.07 -10.45
C PHE A 449 3.38 -14.35 -10.40
N ARG A 450 4.27 -14.57 -11.38
CA ARG A 450 5.17 -15.73 -11.39
C ARG A 450 6.05 -15.77 -10.16
N ALA A 451 6.74 -14.67 -9.84
CA ALA A 451 7.63 -14.60 -8.67
C ALA A 451 6.87 -14.75 -7.34
N ALA A 452 5.59 -14.38 -7.31
CA ALA A 452 4.72 -14.57 -6.16
C ALA A 452 4.12 -15.98 -6.07
N GLY A 453 4.23 -16.82 -7.10
CA GLY A 453 3.51 -18.10 -7.17
C GLY A 453 2.00 -17.93 -7.37
N ILE A 454 1.56 -16.79 -7.90
CA ILE A 454 0.16 -16.54 -8.30
C ILE A 454 -0.13 -17.31 -9.58
N VAL A 455 -1.30 -17.95 -9.65
CA VAL A 455 -1.83 -18.51 -10.88
C VAL A 455 -2.65 -17.45 -11.62
N LYS A 456 -2.09 -16.89 -12.69
CA LYS A 456 -2.81 -15.94 -13.56
C LYS A 456 -3.73 -16.70 -14.51
N VAL A 457 -4.94 -16.18 -14.69
CA VAL A 457 -5.93 -16.66 -15.67
C VAL A 457 -6.48 -15.48 -16.48
N ASP A 458 -6.84 -15.74 -17.73
CA ASP A 458 -7.32 -14.69 -18.66
C ASP A 458 -8.83 -14.76 -18.89
N THR A 459 -9.48 -15.85 -18.49
CA THR A 459 -10.92 -16.08 -18.70
C THR A 459 -11.58 -16.68 -17.46
N LEU A 460 -12.88 -16.43 -17.29
CA LEU A 460 -13.68 -17.04 -16.21
C LEU A 460 -13.66 -18.57 -16.27
N LYS A 461 -13.64 -19.15 -17.47
CA LYS A 461 -13.52 -20.61 -17.63
C LYS A 461 -12.20 -21.12 -17.04
N GLN A 462 -11.07 -20.51 -17.40
CA GLN A 462 -9.77 -20.89 -16.87
C GLN A 462 -9.69 -20.69 -15.34
N LEU A 463 -10.30 -19.62 -14.83
CA LEU A 463 -10.40 -19.37 -13.40
C LEU A 463 -11.02 -20.57 -12.68
N PHE A 464 -12.18 -21.03 -13.14
CA PHE A 464 -12.88 -22.14 -12.48
C PHE A 464 -12.23 -23.50 -12.74
N ASP A 465 -11.69 -23.74 -13.93
CA ASP A 465 -10.89 -24.95 -14.21
C ASP A 465 -9.72 -25.07 -13.20
N GLU A 466 -9.06 -23.95 -12.91
CA GLU A 466 -7.93 -23.90 -11.98
C GLU A 466 -8.35 -24.03 -10.51
N VAL A 467 -9.45 -23.39 -10.11
CA VAL A 467 -10.00 -23.55 -8.76
C VAL A 467 -10.33 -25.02 -8.49
N GLN A 468 -11.02 -25.70 -9.43
CA GLN A 468 -11.34 -27.12 -9.29
C GLN A 468 -10.09 -28.00 -9.21
N ARG A 469 -9.06 -27.70 -10.00
CA ARG A 469 -7.78 -28.41 -9.94
C ARG A 469 -7.13 -28.26 -8.57
N LEU A 470 -7.10 -27.04 -8.03
CA LEU A 470 -6.49 -26.71 -6.73
C LEU A 470 -7.24 -27.32 -5.54
N GLU A 471 -8.56 -27.50 -5.63
CA GLU A 471 -9.34 -28.23 -4.61
C GLU A 471 -9.07 -29.74 -4.61
N GLN A 472 -8.69 -30.31 -5.76
CA GLN A 472 -8.50 -31.77 -5.94
C GLN A 472 -7.05 -32.24 -5.71
N GLU A 473 -6.06 -31.39 -5.95
CA GLU A 473 -4.64 -31.77 -5.90
C GLU A 473 -3.97 -31.34 -4.57
N PRO A 474 -3.46 -32.30 -3.75
CA PRO A 474 -2.64 -31.95 -2.60
C PRO A 474 -1.35 -31.27 -3.06
N ARG A 475 -0.97 -30.19 -2.39
CA ARG A 475 0.13 -29.34 -2.83
C ARG A 475 1.44 -30.10 -2.99
N PRO A 476 2.22 -29.86 -4.06
CA PRO A 476 3.63 -30.16 -4.02
C PRO A 476 4.25 -29.29 -2.91
N ALA A 477 4.93 -29.93 -1.96
CA ALA A 477 5.75 -29.21 -0.99
C ALA A 477 6.77 -28.36 -1.76
N ARG A 478 6.81 -27.05 -1.49
CA ARG A 478 7.96 -26.24 -1.93
C ARG A 478 9.20 -26.92 -1.33
N PRO A 479 10.29 -27.12 -2.09
CA PRO A 479 11.46 -27.79 -1.54
C PRO A 479 11.97 -27.01 -0.33
N ASP A 480 11.88 -27.62 0.86
CA ASP A 480 12.49 -27.16 2.10
C ASP A 480 14.02 -27.35 2.00
N GLY A 481 14.66 -26.48 1.21
CA GLY A 481 16.11 -26.40 1.07
C GLY A 481 16.69 -25.31 1.98
N PRO A 482 17.89 -25.52 2.57
CA PRO A 482 18.64 -24.45 3.22
C PRO A 482 19.08 -23.45 2.13
N GLY A 483 18.24 -22.43 1.91
CA GLY A 483 18.32 -21.50 0.78
C GLY A 483 17.02 -20.74 0.53
N ALA A 484 15.88 -21.23 1.03
CA ALA A 484 14.64 -20.46 1.08
C ALA A 484 14.85 -19.24 1.99
N SER A 485 15.17 -18.09 1.41
CA SER A 485 15.11 -16.84 2.16
C SER A 485 13.64 -16.57 2.45
N ASN A 486 13.30 -16.10 3.65
CA ASN A 486 11.90 -15.79 4.02
C ASN A 486 11.31 -14.58 3.25
N GLY A 487 11.74 -14.32 2.02
CA GLY A 487 11.34 -13.16 1.22
C GLY A 487 11.85 -11.83 1.77
N ALA A 488 12.81 -11.84 2.70
CA ALA A 488 13.40 -10.62 3.23
C ALA A 488 14.48 -10.09 2.27
N PRO A 489 14.40 -8.83 1.81
CA PRO A 489 15.43 -8.22 0.97
C PRO A 489 16.79 -8.30 1.67
N VAL A 490 17.79 -8.86 0.99
CA VAL A 490 19.18 -8.83 1.47
C VAL A 490 19.68 -7.43 1.21
N VAL A 491 20.12 -6.68 2.23
CA VAL A 491 20.81 -5.39 2.06
C VAL A 491 22.29 -5.69 1.81
N PRO A 492 22.85 -5.40 0.62
CA PRO A 492 24.27 -5.57 0.37
C PRO A 492 25.12 -4.68 1.26
N ASP A 493 26.27 -5.19 1.70
CA ASP A 493 27.29 -4.37 2.36
C ASP A 493 27.83 -3.29 1.40
N GLY A 494 28.24 -2.16 1.98
CA GLY A 494 28.91 -1.07 1.25
C GLY A 494 27.99 -0.06 0.56
N ILE A 495 26.68 -0.05 0.86
CA ILE A 495 25.75 0.95 0.33
C ILE A 495 25.83 2.25 1.16
N ASP A 496 26.09 3.37 0.48
CA ASP A 496 26.01 4.74 1.00
C ASP A 496 24.87 5.52 0.30
N SER A 497 23.64 5.18 0.68
CA SER A 497 22.42 5.81 0.17
C SER A 497 22.36 7.32 0.44
N ALA A 498 23.00 7.78 1.52
CA ALA A 498 23.04 9.20 1.88
C ALA A 498 23.94 10.00 0.91
N ARG A 499 25.08 9.44 0.51
CA ARG A 499 25.96 10.02 -0.50
C ARG A 499 25.28 10.07 -1.87
N ALA A 500 24.59 9.00 -2.27
CA ALA A 500 23.79 8.97 -3.48
C ALA A 500 22.72 10.07 -3.47
N LYS A 501 21.97 10.20 -2.37
CA LYS A 501 20.95 11.24 -2.20
C LYS A 501 21.52 12.66 -2.35
N ALA A 502 22.69 12.92 -1.75
CA ALA A 502 23.38 14.20 -1.85
C ALA A 502 23.83 14.52 -3.29
N LEU A 503 24.30 13.52 -4.04
CA LEU A 503 24.59 13.67 -5.46
C LEU A 503 23.32 14.08 -6.24
N LEU A 504 22.20 13.38 -6.03
CA LEU A 504 20.93 13.68 -6.71
C LEU A 504 20.37 15.06 -6.33
N ASP A 505 20.53 15.49 -5.07
CA ASP A 505 20.19 16.85 -4.63
C ASP A 505 20.98 17.90 -5.41
N ARG A 506 22.30 17.71 -5.60
CA ARG A 506 23.15 18.62 -6.39
C ARG A 506 22.71 18.67 -7.87
N VAL A 507 22.42 17.51 -8.46
CA VAL A 507 21.99 17.39 -9.87
C VAL A 507 20.67 18.13 -10.08
N LEU A 508 19.67 17.93 -9.22
CA LEU A 508 18.37 18.59 -9.33
C LEU A 508 18.41 20.08 -8.99
N ALA A 509 19.31 20.49 -8.09
CA ALA A 509 19.53 21.92 -7.84
C ALA A 509 20.04 22.65 -9.10
N ALA A 510 20.87 21.97 -9.91
CA ALA A 510 21.35 22.50 -11.19
C ALA A 510 20.33 22.33 -12.33
N ALA A 511 19.56 21.25 -12.33
CA ALA A 511 18.55 20.92 -13.35
C ALA A 511 17.22 20.51 -12.70
N PRO A 512 16.35 21.48 -12.32
CA PRO A 512 15.13 21.19 -11.54
C PRO A 512 14.12 20.28 -12.24
N GLN A 513 14.15 20.21 -13.58
CA GLN A 513 13.28 19.34 -14.38
C GLN A 513 13.83 17.91 -14.53
N GLY A 514 15.03 17.64 -14.00
CA GLY A 514 15.74 16.39 -14.22
C GLY A 514 16.58 16.37 -15.50
N ARG A 515 17.54 15.43 -15.56
CA ARG A 515 18.42 15.17 -16.73
C ARG A 515 19.09 13.80 -16.62
N ARG A 516 19.73 13.34 -17.69
CA ARG A 516 20.67 12.20 -17.63
C ARG A 516 21.94 12.62 -16.86
N LEU A 517 22.45 11.72 -16.04
CA LEU A 517 23.76 11.89 -15.39
C LEU A 517 24.87 11.91 -16.43
N ASP A 518 25.91 12.71 -16.18
CA ASP A 518 27.15 12.59 -16.95
C ASP A 518 27.96 11.37 -16.48
N PRO A 519 29.03 10.97 -17.19
CA PRO A 519 29.79 9.76 -16.86
C PRO A 519 30.42 9.77 -15.46
N ASP A 520 30.89 10.93 -14.97
CA ASP A 520 31.53 11.04 -13.66
C ASP A 520 30.47 10.94 -12.54
N GLU A 521 29.34 11.61 -12.71
CA GLU A 521 28.19 11.51 -11.80
C GLU A 521 27.59 10.10 -11.79
N PHE A 522 27.54 9.44 -12.95
CA PHE A 522 27.07 8.07 -13.05
C PHE A 522 28.01 7.10 -12.31
N ALA A 523 29.32 7.25 -12.48
CA ALA A 523 30.31 6.48 -11.72
C ALA A 523 30.23 6.75 -10.21
N GLU A 524 30.05 8.01 -9.79
CA GLU A 524 29.87 8.38 -8.37
C GLU A 524 28.62 7.70 -7.79
N LEU A 525 27.51 7.67 -8.55
CA LEU A 525 26.27 7.00 -8.15
C LEU A 525 26.47 5.48 -8.00
N LEU A 526 27.12 4.83 -8.96
CA LEU A 526 27.41 3.38 -8.91
C LEU A 526 28.30 3.03 -7.72
N ASP A 527 29.33 3.83 -7.45
CA ASP A 527 30.23 3.62 -6.30
C ASP A 527 29.49 3.76 -4.96
N CYS A 528 28.43 4.59 -4.87
CA CYS A 528 27.58 4.65 -3.67
C CYS A 528 26.88 3.31 -3.37
N TYR A 529 26.75 2.43 -4.36
CA TYR A 529 26.13 1.12 -4.23
C TYR A 529 27.15 -0.03 -4.33
N GLY A 530 28.45 0.29 -4.25
CA GLY A 530 29.53 -0.69 -4.34
C GLY A 530 29.72 -1.29 -5.74
N LEU A 531 29.30 -0.58 -6.78
CA LEU A 531 29.44 -0.99 -8.18
C LEU A 531 30.57 -0.17 -8.83
N ALA A 532 31.61 -0.84 -9.33
CA ALA A 532 32.76 -0.18 -9.93
C ALA A 532 32.49 0.13 -11.41
N ALA A 533 32.69 1.38 -11.82
CA ALA A 533 32.74 1.75 -13.24
C ALA A 533 34.17 1.59 -13.79
N ALA A 534 34.34 0.96 -14.95
CA ALA A 534 35.63 0.73 -15.58
C ALA A 534 35.56 0.89 -17.10
N SER A 535 36.62 1.38 -17.74
CA SER A 535 36.73 1.37 -19.21
C SER A 535 37.05 -0.05 -19.69
N ILE A 536 36.05 -0.77 -20.18
CA ILE A 536 36.23 -2.12 -20.73
C ILE A 536 36.77 -1.98 -22.17
N GLU A 537 38.07 -2.22 -22.38
CA GLU A 537 38.65 -2.31 -23.73
C GLU A 537 38.07 -3.53 -24.46
N SER A 538 37.62 -3.34 -25.71
CA SER A 538 37.15 -4.43 -26.55
C SER A 538 38.32 -5.36 -26.92
N THR A 539 38.53 -6.43 -26.17
CA THR A 539 39.45 -7.48 -26.60
C THR A 539 38.84 -8.29 -27.73
N ASP A 540 39.53 -8.29 -28.89
CA ASP A 540 39.18 -9.02 -30.10
C ASP A 540 38.80 -10.48 -29.80
N GLY A 541 37.54 -10.83 -30.03
CA GLY A 541 37.10 -12.21 -30.24
C GLY A 541 36.54 -12.99 -29.05
N HIS A 542 36.33 -12.37 -27.88
CA HIS A 542 35.46 -12.94 -26.84
C HIS A 542 34.18 -12.09 -26.70
N PRO A 543 32.98 -12.71 -26.68
CA PRO A 543 31.72 -11.99 -26.55
C PRO A 543 31.46 -11.52 -25.11
N ASP A 544 32.51 -11.13 -24.37
CA ASP A 544 32.52 -10.95 -22.91
C ASP A 544 31.99 -9.57 -22.50
N GLY A 545 30.73 -9.31 -22.84
CA GLY A 545 29.89 -8.33 -22.18
C GLY A 545 28.56 -8.98 -21.86
N ILE A 546 28.18 -9.06 -20.58
CA ILE A 546 26.87 -9.59 -20.21
C ILE A 546 25.82 -8.53 -20.57
N PRO A 547 24.82 -8.85 -21.43
CA PRO A 547 23.89 -7.85 -21.93
C PRO A 547 22.87 -7.38 -20.88
N VAL A 548 22.63 -6.06 -20.93
CA VAL A 548 21.45 -5.30 -20.49
C VAL A 548 20.84 -5.74 -19.15
N ALA A 549 21.31 -5.13 -18.07
CA ALA A 549 20.55 -5.02 -16.83
C ALA A 549 20.09 -3.56 -16.69
N GLY A 550 18.89 -3.34 -16.21
CA GLY A 550 18.39 -2.01 -15.97
C GLY A 550 17.50 -1.97 -14.74
N ALA A 551 17.20 -0.78 -14.27
CA ALA A 551 16.13 -0.58 -13.31
C ALA A 551 15.37 0.69 -13.65
N VAL A 552 14.06 0.66 -13.43
CA VAL A 552 13.14 1.73 -13.81
C VAL A 552 12.14 1.97 -12.69
N HIS A 553 11.74 3.21 -12.49
CA HIS A 553 10.54 3.53 -11.73
C HIS A 553 9.33 3.45 -12.66
N ASP A 554 8.68 2.29 -12.67
CA ASP A 554 7.40 2.10 -13.35
C ASP A 554 6.30 2.94 -12.70
N GLU A 555 5.40 3.50 -13.50
CA GLU A 555 4.35 4.40 -13.02
C GLU A 555 3.31 3.71 -12.14
N ILE A 556 3.08 2.42 -12.33
CA ILE A 556 2.10 1.62 -11.59
C ILE A 556 2.79 0.90 -10.45
N PHE A 557 3.82 0.11 -10.76
CA PHE A 557 4.42 -0.83 -9.82
C PHE A 557 5.60 -0.26 -9.04
N GLY A 558 6.11 0.91 -9.44
CA GLY A 558 7.28 1.53 -8.83
C GLY A 558 8.61 0.91 -9.32
N PRO A 559 9.65 0.86 -8.48
CA PRO A 559 10.98 0.44 -8.88
C PRO A 559 10.96 -1.04 -9.27
N ALA A 560 11.42 -1.30 -10.49
CA ALA A 560 11.55 -2.62 -11.06
C ALA A 560 12.94 -2.78 -11.65
N VAL A 561 13.51 -3.97 -11.51
CA VAL A 561 14.73 -4.38 -12.19
C VAL A 561 14.34 -5.15 -13.45
N MET A 562 15.08 -4.91 -14.52
CA MET A 562 14.95 -5.56 -15.81
C MET A 562 16.25 -6.28 -16.13
N LEU A 563 16.13 -7.46 -16.72
CA LEU A 563 17.23 -8.22 -17.30
C LEU A 563 16.88 -8.67 -18.72
N GLY A 564 17.75 -8.37 -19.67
CA GLY A 564 17.58 -8.68 -21.09
C GLY A 564 17.17 -7.47 -21.94
N GLY A 565 17.69 -7.41 -23.18
CA GLY A 565 17.55 -6.29 -24.11
C GLY A 565 18.64 -6.32 -25.20
N ASP A 566 18.41 -5.62 -26.34
CA ASP A 566 19.11 -5.71 -27.65
C ASP A 566 20.52 -6.38 -27.63
N GLY A 567 20.53 -7.71 -27.82
CA GLY A 567 21.76 -8.52 -27.91
C GLY A 567 21.48 -10.03 -28.10
N ALA A 568 21.67 -10.52 -29.34
CA ALA A 568 21.66 -11.91 -29.82
C ALA A 568 20.39 -12.79 -29.65
N ASP A 569 19.53 -12.61 -28.65
CA ASP A 569 18.25 -13.35 -28.53
C ASP A 569 17.05 -12.38 -28.62
N ARG A 570 16.58 -12.13 -29.85
CA ARG A 570 15.40 -11.28 -30.13
C ARG A 570 14.06 -11.98 -29.84
N GLU A 571 14.05 -13.24 -29.44
CA GLU A 571 12.82 -14.04 -29.33
C GLU A 571 12.14 -14.00 -27.94
N SER A 572 12.85 -13.62 -26.86
CA SER A 572 12.31 -13.76 -25.49
C SER A 572 11.99 -12.46 -24.73
N GLY A 573 12.40 -11.29 -25.23
CA GLY A 573 12.12 -9.99 -24.59
C GLY A 573 12.82 -9.77 -23.22
N PRO A 574 12.71 -8.57 -22.64
CA PRO A 574 13.19 -8.29 -21.29
C PRO A 574 12.36 -9.02 -20.23
N VAL A 575 13.02 -9.52 -19.17
CA VAL A 575 12.36 -10.08 -17.98
C VAL A 575 12.45 -9.07 -16.85
N TYR A 576 11.36 -8.86 -16.13
CA TYR A 576 11.29 -7.89 -15.03
C TYR A 576 11.15 -8.55 -13.66
N ALA A 577 11.47 -7.82 -12.60
CA ALA A 577 11.14 -8.16 -11.22
C ALA A 577 10.99 -6.88 -10.39
N LEU A 578 10.14 -6.88 -9.37
CA LEU A 578 9.99 -5.72 -8.48
C LEU A 578 11.15 -5.58 -7.51
N ALA A 579 11.59 -4.34 -7.29
CA ALA A 579 12.58 -4.02 -6.28
C ALA A 579 11.93 -3.77 -4.90
N PRO A 580 12.68 -3.98 -3.80
CA PRO A 580 14.01 -4.56 -3.75
C PRO A 580 13.99 -6.09 -3.93
N LEU A 581 14.99 -6.62 -4.63
CA LEU A 581 15.14 -8.05 -4.91
C LEU A 581 15.78 -8.79 -3.72
N THR A 582 15.32 -10.02 -3.48
CA THR A 582 16.08 -11.00 -2.70
C THR A 582 17.15 -11.68 -3.57
N GLY A 583 18.09 -12.38 -2.93
CA GLY A 583 19.05 -13.20 -3.68
C GLY A 583 18.37 -14.30 -4.52
N GLU A 584 17.26 -14.86 -4.04
CA GLU A 584 16.43 -15.84 -4.75
C GLU A 584 15.75 -15.19 -5.96
N ASP A 585 15.19 -13.99 -5.81
CA ASP A 585 14.59 -13.24 -6.93
C ASP A 585 15.60 -12.97 -8.05
N ALA A 586 16.82 -12.58 -7.69
CA ALA A 586 17.88 -12.32 -8.65
C ALA A 586 18.34 -13.60 -9.37
N GLN A 587 18.40 -14.73 -8.67
CA GLN A 587 18.71 -16.04 -9.25
C GLN A 587 17.61 -16.52 -10.19
N ASP A 588 16.35 -16.35 -9.80
CA ASP A 588 15.18 -16.69 -10.63
C ASP A 588 15.13 -15.82 -11.89
N LEU A 589 15.48 -14.53 -11.78
CA LEU A 589 15.58 -13.62 -12.92
C LEU A 589 16.67 -14.08 -13.91
N LEU A 590 17.82 -14.52 -13.39
CA LEU A 590 18.92 -15.08 -14.19
C LEU A 590 18.57 -16.41 -14.86
N ALA A 591 17.83 -17.27 -14.16
CA ALA A 591 17.40 -18.56 -14.70
C ALA A 591 16.43 -18.40 -15.87
N GLN A 592 15.51 -17.44 -15.79
CA GLN A 592 14.48 -17.19 -16.82
C GLN A 592 15.04 -16.73 -18.17
N THR A 593 16.14 -15.97 -18.16
CA THR A 593 16.79 -15.49 -19.38
C THR A 593 17.75 -16.52 -19.99
N GLY A 594 18.00 -17.64 -19.30
CA GLY A 594 19.07 -18.58 -19.65
C GLY A 594 20.47 -17.99 -19.53
N LEU A 595 20.59 -16.76 -19.04
CA LEU A 595 21.84 -16.01 -18.96
C LEU A 595 22.78 -16.60 -17.91
N GLY A 596 22.24 -17.12 -16.79
CA GLY A 596 23.03 -17.84 -15.79
C GLY A 596 23.81 -19.01 -16.41
N ALA A 597 23.15 -19.87 -17.19
CA ALA A 597 23.79 -20.99 -17.87
C ALA A 597 24.84 -20.56 -18.92
N ARG A 598 24.65 -19.40 -19.56
CA ARG A 598 25.63 -18.81 -20.51
C ARG A 598 26.84 -18.21 -19.80
N ILE A 599 26.63 -17.55 -18.66
CA ILE A 599 27.69 -16.98 -17.81
C ILE A 599 28.55 -18.10 -17.21
N ASP A 600 27.91 -19.18 -16.74
CA ASP A 600 28.53 -20.18 -15.88
C ASP A 600 29.41 -21.23 -16.64
N GLY A 601 29.19 -21.42 -17.94
CA GLY A 601 29.93 -22.39 -18.76
C GLY A 601 29.95 -23.83 -18.19
N ASP A 602 30.94 -24.65 -18.55
CA ASP A 602 30.89 -26.11 -18.26
C ASP A 602 31.54 -26.53 -16.92
N ARG A 603 32.30 -25.67 -16.20
CA ARG A 603 33.01 -26.08 -14.95
C ARG A 603 33.30 -24.98 -13.88
N ARG A 604 32.87 -23.72 -14.03
CA ARG A 604 33.03 -22.62 -13.02
C ARG A 604 31.69 -22.13 -12.42
N ALA A 605 30.68 -22.97 -12.57
CA ALA A 605 29.29 -22.65 -12.81
C ALA A 605 28.40 -22.22 -11.61
N THR A 606 28.96 -21.64 -10.55
CA THR A 606 28.15 -21.17 -9.41
C THR A 606 28.58 -19.83 -8.84
N ARG A 607 29.84 -19.43 -9.03
CA ARG A 607 30.36 -18.16 -8.50
C ARG A 607 29.98 -16.98 -9.39
N ASP A 608 30.02 -17.14 -10.71
CA ASP A 608 29.81 -16.05 -11.66
C ASP A 608 28.32 -15.66 -11.73
N GLY A 609 27.41 -16.63 -11.71
CA GLY A 609 25.98 -16.38 -11.50
C GLY A 609 25.65 -15.69 -10.16
N GLN A 610 26.35 -16.03 -9.07
CA GLN A 610 26.17 -15.35 -7.77
C GLN A 610 26.66 -13.90 -7.79
N VAL A 611 27.79 -13.63 -8.45
CA VAL A 611 28.34 -12.27 -8.60
C VAL A 611 27.41 -11.40 -9.45
N PHE A 612 26.78 -11.96 -10.48
CA PHE A 612 25.80 -11.22 -11.27
C PHE A 612 24.45 -11.02 -10.54
N ALA A 613 24.03 -12.00 -9.73
CA ALA A 613 22.86 -11.82 -8.86
C ALA A 613 23.06 -10.66 -7.86
N ASP A 614 24.28 -10.49 -7.32
CA ASP A 614 24.63 -9.36 -6.45
C ASP A 614 24.50 -8.00 -7.17
N LEU A 615 24.88 -7.91 -8.45
CA LEU A 615 24.62 -6.71 -9.28
C LEU A 615 23.12 -6.38 -9.34
N LEU A 616 22.27 -7.38 -9.64
CA LEU A 616 20.82 -7.18 -9.75
C LEU A 616 20.22 -6.73 -8.40
N VAL A 617 20.67 -7.32 -7.29
CA VAL A 617 20.26 -6.92 -5.94
C VAL A 617 20.69 -5.47 -5.66
N ARG A 618 21.94 -5.09 -5.97
CA ARG A 618 22.45 -3.72 -5.79
C ARG A 618 21.71 -2.69 -6.65
N LEU A 619 21.42 -3.01 -7.91
CA LEU A 619 20.57 -2.17 -8.77
C LEU A 619 19.16 -2.02 -8.19
N SER A 620 18.60 -3.11 -7.65
CA SER A 620 17.29 -3.07 -6.98
C SER A 620 17.28 -2.12 -5.77
N HIS A 621 18.33 -2.13 -4.94
CA HIS A 621 18.47 -1.21 -3.80
C HIS A 621 18.67 0.23 -4.25
N LEU A 622 19.42 0.44 -5.34
CA LEU A 622 19.61 1.77 -5.92
C LEU A 622 18.29 2.36 -6.35
N ILE A 623 17.52 1.63 -7.16
CA ILE A 623 16.24 2.14 -7.66
C ILE A 623 15.20 2.24 -6.54
N ASP A 624 15.20 1.34 -5.54
CA ASP A 624 14.23 1.39 -4.45
C ASP A 624 14.45 2.57 -3.48
N GLN A 625 15.72 2.88 -3.19
CA GLN A 625 16.08 3.93 -2.23
C GLN A 625 16.13 5.34 -2.86
N GLN A 626 16.33 5.44 -4.17
CA GLN A 626 16.47 6.70 -4.88
C GLN A 626 15.27 6.94 -5.81
N ASP A 627 14.17 7.39 -5.23
CA ASP A 627 12.91 7.76 -5.91
C ASP A 627 13.06 8.74 -7.10
N ARG A 628 14.16 9.49 -7.12
CA ARG A 628 14.52 10.46 -8.16
C ARG A 628 15.26 9.86 -9.34
N VAL A 629 15.80 8.65 -9.23
CA VAL A 629 16.34 7.91 -10.36
C VAL A 629 15.16 7.32 -11.12
N ALA A 630 14.80 7.92 -12.24
CA ALA A 630 13.68 7.45 -13.06
C ALA A 630 14.02 6.14 -13.78
N GLU A 631 15.28 6.02 -14.23
CA GLU A 631 15.77 4.88 -14.99
C GLU A 631 17.29 4.79 -14.84
N ILE A 632 17.81 3.56 -14.83
CA ILE A 632 19.22 3.23 -14.92
C ILE A 632 19.37 2.06 -15.89
N GLU A 633 20.34 2.15 -16.79
CA GLU A 633 20.64 1.13 -17.79
C GLU A 633 22.13 0.79 -17.72
N ILE A 634 22.43 -0.50 -17.64
CA ILE A 634 23.77 -1.08 -17.73
C ILE A 634 23.85 -1.77 -19.09
N GLU A 635 24.52 -1.13 -20.03
CA GLU A 635 24.65 -1.65 -21.40
C GLU A 635 25.65 -2.81 -21.45
N ARG A 636 26.72 -2.73 -20.66
CA ARG A 636 27.77 -3.74 -20.60
C ARG A 636 28.35 -3.86 -19.20
N ALA A 637 28.47 -5.10 -18.73
CA ALA A 637 29.17 -5.45 -17.49
C ALA A 637 30.12 -6.65 -17.70
N ALA A 638 31.21 -6.66 -16.94
CA ALA A 638 32.17 -7.77 -16.89
C ALA A 638 32.28 -8.35 -15.47
N ILE A 639 32.32 -9.67 -15.37
CA ILE A 639 32.57 -10.36 -14.10
C ILE A 639 34.08 -10.48 -13.91
N THR A 640 34.57 -9.98 -12.79
CA THR A 640 35.97 -10.01 -12.39
C THR A 640 36.14 -10.80 -11.09
N PRO A 641 37.38 -11.22 -10.73
CA PRO A 641 37.63 -11.87 -9.44
C PRO A 641 37.24 -11.03 -8.22
N SER A 642 37.17 -9.70 -8.37
CA SER A 642 36.83 -8.69 -7.35
C SER A 642 35.34 -8.32 -7.31
N GLY A 643 34.53 -8.72 -8.30
CA GLY A 643 33.12 -8.36 -8.39
C GLY A 643 32.69 -8.04 -9.82
N VAL A 644 31.63 -7.26 -9.99
CA VAL A 644 31.18 -6.78 -11.30
C VAL A 644 31.78 -5.40 -11.60
N GLU A 645 32.34 -5.25 -12.80
CA GLU A 645 32.74 -3.96 -13.36
C GLU A 645 31.77 -3.51 -14.47
N ILE A 646 31.27 -2.29 -14.37
CA ILE A 646 30.33 -1.69 -15.32
C ILE A 646 31.11 -0.94 -16.38
N GLY A 647 30.92 -1.34 -17.64
CA GLY A 647 31.65 -0.80 -18.78
C GLY A 647 31.00 0.38 -19.47
N ASP A 648 29.69 0.32 -19.68
CA ASP A 648 28.89 1.38 -20.31
C ASP A 648 27.48 1.37 -19.71
N GLY A 649 26.85 2.54 -19.63
CA GLY A 649 25.50 2.70 -19.09
C GLY A 649 25.13 4.16 -18.84
N GLY A 650 24.01 4.37 -18.16
CA GLY A 650 23.66 5.69 -17.63
C GLY A 650 22.36 5.69 -16.84
N ALA A 651 22.10 6.81 -16.17
CA ALA A 651 20.91 7.00 -15.36
C ALA A 651 20.20 8.32 -15.68
N VAL A 652 18.86 8.30 -15.67
CA VAL A 652 18.00 9.48 -15.87
C VAL A 652 17.40 9.89 -14.53
N ILE A 653 17.58 11.16 -14.16
CA ILE A 653 17.07 11.73 -12.91
C ILE A 653 15.85 12.60 -13.19
N ARG A 654 14.84 12.53 -12.32
CA ARG A 654 13.63 13.37 -12.34
C ARG A 654 13.28 13.84 -10.92
N PRO A 655 12.59 14.99 -10.76
CA PRO A 655 12.03 15.37 -9.48
C PRO A 655 11.01 14.33 -9.00
N ALA A 656 11.00 14.05 -7.70
CA ALA A 656 10.09 13.07 -7.09
C ALA A 656 8.62 13.50 -7.29
N ASP A 657 7.81 12.61 -7.86
CA ASP A 657 6.37 12.84 -8.03
C ASP A 657 5.63 12.51 -6.72
N THR A 658 5.08 13.54 -6.08
CA THR A 658 4.34 13.43 -4.81
C THR A 658 2.89 12.97 -4.98
N THR A 659 2.43 12.72 -6.21
CA THR A 659 1.04 12.32 -6.48
C THR A 659 0.81 10.87 -6.07
N PRO A 660 -0.20 10.52 -5.26
CA PRO A 660 -0.49 9.15 -4.86
C PRO A 660 -0.76 8.22 -6.08
N PRO A 661 -0.21 6.99 -6.13
CA PRO A 661 -0.29 6.10 -7.29
C PRO A 661 -1.72 5.85 -7.80
N TYR A 662 -2.70 5.71 -6.90
CA TYR A 662 -4.11 5.49 -7.25
C TYR A 662 -4.79 6.70 -7.92
N LEU A 663 -4.28 7.92 -7.70
CA LEU A 663 -4.79 9.13 -8.37
C LEU A 663 -4.18 9.32 -9.78
N ARG A 664 -2.99 8.73 -10.05
CA ARG A 664 -2.28 8.91 -11.33
C ARG A 664 -3.03 8.31 -12.52
N ARG A 665 -3.51 7.07 -12.38
CA ARG A 665 -4.25 6.35 -13.43
C ARG A 665 -5.57 7.06 -13.79
N ARG A 666 -6.29 7.60 -12.79
CA ARG A 666 -7.52 8.35 -13.01
C ARG A 666 -7.28 9.75 -13.60
N MET A 667 -6.14 10.42 -13.36
CA MET A 667 -5.86 11.75 -13.93
C MET A 667 -5.52 11.76 -15.43
N ARG A 668 -5.04 10.65 -16.00
CA ARG A 668 -4.47 10.61 -17.37
C ARG A 668 -5.25 9.81 -18.41
N GLY A 669 -6.49 9.42 -18.15
CA GLY A 669 -7.38 8.73 -19.09
C GLY A 669 -7.74 9.50 -20.38
N SER A 670 -6.94 10.48 -20.82
CA SER A 670 -7.17 11.22 -22.07
C SER A 670 -5.90 11.67 -22.82
N ARG A 671 -4.68 11.53 -22.28
CA ARG A 671 -3.47 12.05 -22.95
C ARG A 671 -2.22 11.24 -22.67
N ALA A 672 -1.92 10.25 -23.50
CA ALA A 672 -0.57 9.96 -24.03
C ALA A 672 -0.59 8.61 -24.77
N ALA A 673 -0.99 8.64 -26.04
CA ALA A 673 -0.43 7.68 -26.99
C ALA A 673 1.09 7.94 -27.05
N ILE A 674 1.84 6.88 -26.85
CA ILE A 674 3.30 6.82 -26.84
C ILE A 674 3.83 7.32 -28.20
N ASP A 675 4.34 8.54 -28.27
CA ASP A 675 5.22 8.97 -29.37
C ASP A 675 6.64 8.45 -29.07
N ARG A 676 6.91 7.23 -29.53
CA ARG A 676 8.26 6.67 -29.65
C ARG A 676 8.77 6.93 -31.06
N SER A 677 9.24 8.14 -31.31
CA SER A 677 10.12 8.41 -32.46
C SER A 677 11.47 8.95 -31.96
N ARG A 678 12.52 8.12 -32.13
CA ARG A 678 13.93 8.45 -31.85
C ARG A 678 14.36 9.68 -32.68
N PRO A 679 15.20 10.59 -32.15
CA PRO A 679 15.89 11.57 -32.98
C PRO A 679 17.13 10.92 -33.60
N THR A 680 17.03 10.45 -34.84
CA THR A 680 18.22 10.18 -35.66
C THR A 680 18.73 11.50 -36.21
N ALA A 681 19.83 11.99 -35.63
CA ALA A 681 20.60 13.08 -36.20
C ALA A 681 21.31 12.60 -37.47
N ASN A 682 21.00 13.22 -38.61
CA ASN A 682 21.92 13.34 -39.73
C ASN A 682 21.66 14.70 -40.42
N PRO A 683 22.70 15.54 -40.64
CA PRO A 683 22.53 16.82 -41.31
C PRO A 683 22.34 16.59 -42.82
N PRO A 684 21.45 17.35 -43.50
CA PRO A 684 21.34 17.26 -44.94
C PRO A 684 22.49 18.02 -45.60
N SER A 685 23.19 17.32 -46.49
CA SER A 685 24.19 17.85 -47.41
C SER A 685 23.60 18.92 -48.31
N GLU A 686 24.30 20.06 -48.39
CA GLU A 686 24.13 21.08 -49.42
C GLU A 686 24.20 20.44 -50.81
N HIS A 687 23.21 20.66 -51.67
CA HIS A 687 23.40 20.82 -53.10
C HIS A 687 22.35 21.82 -53.62
N SER A 688 22.88 22.87 -54.23
CA SER A 688 22.20 23.87 -55.05
C SER A 688 21.36 23.22 -56.14
N ASP A 689 20.19 23.79 -56.45
CA ASP A 689 19.89 24.27 -57.80
C ASP A 689 18.59 25.08 -57.85
N ASP A 690 18.74 26.27 -58.46
CA ASP A 690 17.80 27.14 -59.16
C ASP A 690 16.29 27.11 -58.85
N VAL A 691 15.80 28.22 -58.29
CA VAL A 691 14.41 28.67 -58.43
C VAL A 691 14.40 30.01 -59.19
N GLN A 692 14.00 29.95 -60.47
CA GLN A 692 13.45 31.12 -61.18
C GLN A 692 11.97 31.33 -60.82
N PRO A 693 11.48 32.58 -60.71
CA PRO A 693 10.11 32.86 -60.31
C PRO A 693 9.16 33.14 -61.49
N LYS A 694 7.86 33.02 -61.19
CA LYS A 694 6.64 33.50 -61.88
C LYS A 694 5.92 32.50 -62.80
N ALA A 695 4.66 32.18 -62.44
CA ALA A 695 3.49 32.92 -62.91
C ALA A 695 2.18 32.29 -62.39
N GLU A 696 1.32 33.08 -61.73
CA GLU A 696 -0.14 32.93 -61.83
C GLU A 696 -0.62 33.39 -63.24
N PRO A 697 -1.89 33.24 -63.68
CA PRO A 697 -3.09 32.67 -63.05
C PRO A 697 -3.94 31.73 -63.95
N GLN A 698 -4.85 30.94 -63.35
CA GLN A 698 -6.32 30.96 -63.55
C GLN A 698 -7.00 29.86 -62.75
#